data_AF-A0AA37KTJ9-F1
#
_entry.id   AF-A0AA37KTJ9-F1
#
_cell.length_a   1.000
_cell.length_b   1.000
_cell.length_c   1.000
_cell.angle_alpha   90.00
_cell.angle_beta   90.00
_cell.angle_gamma   90.00
#
_symmetry.space_group_name_H-M   'P 1'
#
loop_
_entity.id
_entity.type
_entity.pdbx_description
1 polymer ?
#
loop_
_entity_poly.entity_id
_entity_poly.type
_entity_poly.pdbx_seq_one_letter_code
_entity_poly.pdbx_strand_id
1 'polypeptide(L)'
;MTRFLLAGLLYLTVTTAYAQVQCGNPVSGSDAKYAEDYARNVTRPLIEHNAGGLGPILWAYIAGQARGESLGHMRDQDGNFIPKPNNNLWNVQTPETKECSSTTAVGCLKHNLEKPFAANKEAAPVGQCWSENGNPMQWVKVCFPSYPTLESAADAYLTQRPNYTKDLQSLAKGNPTREAFFNALKGAYWSDQATKPDYKKDTLDAIDRVLQGLATLRQKDTHALAGASAEINAWCAQAGVGDAAERKALSDKQDKLVASLAAVSKVCSAEAGASPPATNPSIGTCRMQAPPPPAPVPAPGGGQAPAGGAKGTGEPHYRLPGGQTLTTQRAGEFWLLDASDGTRIQVRQSPWRESRSVSAISAVAAQVGAHRVHIDVDGRVLIDGKPVAWQRKFVQYPIGRDAALGLWGNGERPSTVAILWTHGRVLRVHLRSSWLDLETGWTQGTRQDGESGLVGRASSTRDGQLIGRTGGKGLLPDRDQADAFVSSWRIAEKDSLFAYGPSQSFATFDLRDFPSAPAQPTAAELEAGRKACAQAGVPLDRLEVCAFDLTVTGNHEFLQSHLSETPPPAPPQPPAKPTNPALKAAFRLDVGHVVETLPNGRLHPITIGAGESRTYRIDANRGNKTVYLHVYTHDLSCLGESDFDGTTPGLQVFNAKGIAVSKAVEICSDTMSENVEPGDYYLVVQGAIAGGPVSFKVEAFAY
;
A
#
# COMPACT_ATOMS: atom_id res chain seq x y z
N MET A 1 -27.83 29.60 -42.74
CA MET A 1 -27.45 30.76 -41.89
C MET A 1 -27.88 30.45 -40.46
N THR A 2 -27.17 30.99 -39.44
CA THR A 2 -27.61 31.23 -38.03
C THR A 2 -28.47 30.18 -37.30
N ARG A 3 -28.13 29.72 -36.08
CA ARG A 3 -26.98 30.00 -35.20
C ARG A 3 -26.92 28.88 -34.13
N PHE A 4 -25.73 28.42 -33.75
CA PHE A 4 -25.57 27.53 -32.59
C PHE A 4 -25.72 28.29 -31.27
N LEU A 5 -26.23 27.61 -30.24
CA LEU A 5 -26.05 27.99 -28.84
C LEU A 5 -25.95 26.70 -28.01
N LEU A 6 -24.71 26.31 -27.68
CA LEU A 6 -24.40 25.13 -26.86
C LEU A 6 -23.99 25.60 -25.46
N ALA A 7 -24.78 25.28 -24.44
CA ALA A 7 -24.50 25.67 -23.05
C ALA A 7 -23.54 24.66 -22.40
N GLY A 8 -22.26 24.75 -22.72
CA GLY A 8 -21.22 23.95 -22.08
C GLY A 8 -20.85 24.47 -20.69
N LEU A 9 -21.04 23.67 -19.64
CA LEU A 9 -20.45 23.95 -18.33
C LEU A 9 -18.93 23.74 -18.39
N LEU A 10 -18.17 24.83 -18.46
CA LEU A 10 -16.75 24.79 -18.11
C LEU A 10 -16.61 24.65 -16.59
N TYR A 11 -16.20 23.48 -16.13
CA TYR A 11 -15.58 23.34 -14.82
C TYR A 11 -14.17 23.94 -14.86
N LEU A 12 -14.10 25.28 -14.88
CA LEU A 12 -12.87 26.00 -14.59
C LEU A 12 -12.53 25.78 -13.11
N THR A 13 -11.60 24.88 -12.84
CA THR A 13 -10.91 24.86 -11.54
C THR A 13 -10.10 26.16 -11.43
N VAL A 14 -10.69 27.17 -10.78
CA VAL A 14 -10.01 28.43 -10.52
C VAL A 14 -8.94 28.20 -9.46
N THR A 15 -7.78 27.70 -9.90
CA THR A 15 -6.53 27.90 -9.19
C THR A 15 -6.31 29.41 -9.10
N THR A 16 -6.45 29.98 -7.91
CA THR A 16 -6.19 31.40 -7.66
C THR A 16 -4.76 31.71 -8.12
N ALA A 17 -4.62 32.47 -9.20
CA ALA A 17 -3.32 32.80 -9.77
C ALA A 17 -2.58 33.74 -8.80
N TYR A 18 -1.68 33.19 -8.01
CA TYR A 18 -0.91 33.93 -7.01
C TYR A 18 0.02 34.95 -7.67
N ALA A 19 0.21 36.08 -6.99
CA ALA A 19 0.90 37.25 -7.51
C ALA A 19 2.43 37.03 -7.65
N GLN A 20 2.85 36.59 -8.84
CA GLN A 20 4.27 36.66 -9.23
C GLN A 20 4.71 38.13 -9.36
N VAL A 21 5.95 38.41 -8.98
CA VAL A 21 6.59 39.74 -9.08
C VAL A 21 7.92 39.66 -9.83
N GLN A 22 8.33 40.79 -10.39
CA GLN A 22 9.67 40.94 -10.96
C GLN A 22 10.69 41.04 -9.83
N CYS A 23 11.55 40.02 -9.70
CA CYS A 23 12.53 39.94 -8.60
C CYS A 23 13.81 40.76 -8.81
N GLY A 24 13.92 41.49 -9.93
CA GLY A 24 15.09 42.30 -10.27
C GLY A 24 16.30 41.49 -10.72
N ASN A 25 17.42 42.17 -10.93
CA ASN A 25 18.65 41.57 -11.44
C ASN A 25 19.36 40.73 -10.34
N PRO A 26 20.01 39.60 -10.70
CA PRO A 26 20.90 38.86 -9.81
C PRO A 26 22.00 39.73 -9.17
N VAL A 27 22.40 39.39 -7.95
CA VAL A 27 23.47 40.04 -7.21
C VAL A 27 24.84 39.56 -7.72
N SER A 28 25.74 40.49 -8.00
CA SER A 28 27.11 40.24 -8.49
C SER A 28 28.20 40.53 -7.44
N GLY A 29 29.44 40.11 -7.71
CA GLY A 29 30.61 40.41 -6.88
C GLY A 29 30.66 39.60 -5.58
N SER A 30 31.29 40.16 -4.54
CA SER A 30 31.40 39.57 -3.18
C SER A 30 30.08 39.08 -2.60
N ASP A 31 29.01 39.78 -2.97
CA ASP A 31 27.69 39.67 -2.35
C ASP A 31 26.85 38.51 -2.90
N ALA A 32 27.21 38.01 -4.09
CA ALA A 32 26.44 37.00 -4.81
C ALA A 32 26.25 35.72 -3.98
N LYS A 33 27.29 35.27 -3.27
CA LYS A 33 27.21 34.08 -2.41
C LYS A 33 26.29 34.28 -1.21
N TYR A 34 26.37 35.43 -0.53
CA TYR A 34 25.48 35.73 0.60
C TYR A 34 24.01 35.75 0.14
N ALA A 35 23.73 36.37 -1.01
CA ALA A 35 22.39 36.43 -1.58
C ALA A 35 21.86 35.04 -1.98
N GLU A 36 22.72 34.19 -2.54
CA GLU A 36 22.40 32.78 -2.85
C GLU A 36 22.13 31.95 -1.60
N ASP A 37 23.03 31.97 -0.61
CA ASP A 37 22.91 31.17 0.62
C ASP A 37 21.66 31.55 1.43
N TYR A 38 21.39 32.85 1.59
CA TYR A 38 20.18 33.34 2.28
C TYR A 38 18.91 32.90 1.55
N ALA A 39 18.86 33.05 0.22
CA ALA A 39 17.71 32.62 -0.57
C ALA A 39 17.50 31.10 -0.49
N ARG A 40 18.58 30.30 -0.53
CA ARG A 40 18.53 28.84 -0.54
C ARG A 40 18.12 28.23 0.81
N ASN A 41 18.56 28.84 1.92
CA ASN A 41 18.40 28.30 3.28
C ASN A 41 17.27 28.96 4.09
N VAL A 42 16.89 30.20 3.78
CA VAL A 42 15.86 30.95 4.51
C VAL A 42 14.64 31.21 3.63
N THR A 43 14.83 31.83 2.46
CA THR A 43 13.70 32.33 1.67
C THR A 43 12.93 31.21 0.96
N ARG A 44 13.62 30.27 0.29
CA ARG A 44 12.99 29.19 -0.48
C ARG A 44 12.13 28.24 0.36
N PRO A 45 12.57 27.72 1.54
CA PRO A 45 11.74 26.82 2.35
C PRO A 45 10.40 27.45 2.79
N LEU A 46 10.38 28.78 3.01
CA LEU A 46 9.13 29.49 3.32
C LEU A 46 8.12 29.44 2.16
N ILE A 47 8.59 29.47 0.90
CA ILE A 47 7.74 29.29 -0.31
C ILE A 47 7.28 27.82 -0.46
N GLU A 48 8.07 26.87 0.02
CA GLU A 48 7.81 25.43 -0.11
C GLU A 48 6.76 24.96 0.90
N HIS A 49 6.83 25.43 2.15
CA HIS A 49 5.98 24.98 3.26
C HIS A 49 4.60 25.65 3.39
N ASN A 50 4.24 26.62 2.53
CA ASN A 50 3.04 27.46 2.71
C ASN A 50 2.18 27.62 1.46
N ALA A 51 0.86 27.64 1.66
CA ALA A 51 -0.11 27.78 0.58
C ALA A 51 0.00 29.15 -0.13
N GLY A 52 -0.09 29.14 -1.47
CA GLY A 52 -0.01 30.34 -2.29
C GLY A 52 1.35 31.03 -2.35
N GLY A 53 2.42 30.40 -1.85
CA GLY A 53 3.79 30.90 -1.93
C GLY A 53 4.10 32.14 -1.06
N LEU A 54 3.20 32.51 -0.14
CA LEU A 54 3.33 33.69 0.74
C LEU A 54 3.47 35.05 0.02
N GLY A 55 3.01 35.14 -1.23
CA GLY A 55 3.18 36.34 -2.08
C GLY A 55 4.66 36.66 -2.29
N PRO A 56 5.09 37.94 -2.25
CA PRO A 56 6.51 38.33 -2.16
C PRO A 56 7.18 37.97 -0.81
N ILE A 57 7.06 36.70 -0.40
CA ILE A 57 7.53 36.09 0.87
C ILE A 57 7.31 36.99 2.09
N LEU A 58 6.02 37.28 2.34
CA LEU A 58 5.52 38.11 3.45
C LEU A 58 6.38 39.37 3.68
N TRP A 59 6.70 40.01 2.55
CA TRP A 59 7.40 41.29 2.37
C TRP A 59 8.70 41.35 3.17
N ALA A 60 9.50 40.30 2.97
CA ALA A 60 10.77 40.02 3.63
C ALA A 60 10.64 40.03 5.16
N TYR A 61 10.33 38.86 5.71
CA TYR A 61 10.24 38.58 7.15
C TYR A 61 9.56 39.70 7.98
N ILE A 62 8.47 40.23 7.38
CA ILE A 62 7.72 41.45 7.69
C ILE A 62 8.61 42.56 8.25
N ALA A 63 9.18 43.35 7.32
CA ALA A 63 10.18 44.40 7.55
C ALA A 63 11.51 43.94 8.17
N GLY A 64 11.76 42.64 8.30
CA GLY A 64 12.79 42.11 9.18
C GLY A 64 12.51 42.44 10.65
N GLN A 65 11.30 42.10 11.11
CA GLN A 65 10.80 42.31 12.48
C GLN A 65 11.11 43.72 13.01
N ALA A 66 10.61 44.72 12.27
CA ALA A 66 10.78 46.15 12.53
C ALA A 66 12.24 46.64 12.72
N ARG A 67 13.23 45.87 12.25
CA ARG A 67 14.67 46.17 12.25
C ARG A 67 15.27 46.47 13.63
N GLY A 68 14.74 45.81 14.66
CA GLY A 68 15.64 45.20 15.64
C GLY A 68 16.67 44.31 14.94
N GLU A 69 16.22 43.48 13.98
CA GLU A 69 17.04 42.43 13.34
C GLU A 69 16.99 42.36 11.79
N SER A 70 17.35 43.45 11.10
CA SER A 70 18.81 43.71 11.02
C SER A 70 19.47 43.98 9.65
N LEU A 71 18.80 43.81 8.49
CA LEU A 71 19.52 43.73 7.18
C LEU A 71 20.31 44.98 6.73
N GLY A 72 19.74 46.18 6.79
CA GLY A 72 20.50 47.41 6.51
C GLY A 72 21.54 47.68 7.60
N HIS A 73 22.65 48.34 7.27
CA HIS A 73 23.82 48.45 8.16
C HIS A 73 24.46 47.09 8.54
N MET A 74 24.28 46.04 7.73
CA MET A 74 25.25 44.93 7.67
C MET A 74 26.54 45.35 6.96
N ARG A 75 26.89 46.64 6.90
CA ARG A 75 28.17 47.17 6.44
C ARG A 75 28.67 48.27 7.38
N ASP A 76 29.98 48.33 7.59
CA ASP A 76 30.68 49.38 8.34
C ASP A 76 30.93 50.64 7.48
N GLN A 77 31.72 51.59 8.00
CA GLN A 77 32.03 52.86 7.34
C GLN A 77 32.92 52.70 6.10
N ASP A 78 33.74 51.64 6.06
CA ASP A 78 34.55 51.25 4.91
C ASP A 78 33.75 50.40 3.90
N GLY A 79 32.49 50.12 4.21
CA GLY A 79 31.60 49.30 3.41
C GLY A 79 31.81 47.79 3.58
N ASN A 80 32.57 47.30 4.56
CA ASN A 80 32.81 45.87 4.78
C ASN A 80 31.70 45.25 5.63
N PHE A 81 31.41 43.96 5.42
CA PHE A 81 30.18 43.34 5.92
C PHE A 81 30.28 43.01 7.43
N ILE A 82 29.32 43.49 8.24
CA ILE A 82 29.28 43.25 9.69
C ILE A 82 28.38 42.03 9.99
N PRO A 83 28.94 40.86 10.37
CA PRO A 83 28.13 39.76 10.89
C PRO A 83 27.62 40.09 12.30
N LYS A 84 26.29 40.08 12.50
CA LYS A 84 25.68 40.16 13.84
C LYS A 84 25.51 38.76 14.42
N PRO A 85 25.92 38.48 15.68
CA PRO A 85 25.90 37.13 16.26
C PRO A 85 24.55 36.41 16.19
N ASN A 86 23.45 37.16 16.30
CA ASN A 86 22.08 36.64 16.29
C ASN A 86 21.68 36.03 14.92
N ASN A 87 22.27 36.52 13.82
CA ASN A 87 21.94 36.13 12.44
C ASN A 87 22.92 35.08 11.87
N ASN A 88 23.16 34.00 12.62
CA ASN A 88 23.96 32.87 12.13
C ASN A 88 23.17 32.02 11.12
N LEU A 89 23.61 32.06 9.84
CA LEU A 89 22.87 31.65 8.62
C LEU A 89 22.61 30.13 8.44
N TRP A 90 22.67 29.34 9.51
CA TRP A 90 22.68 27.87 9.48
C TRP A 90 21.43 27.29 10.17
N ASN A 91 20.26 27.69 9.68
CA ASN A 91 18.97 27.23 10.16
C ASN A 91 18.66 25.80 9.67
N VAL A 92 18.64 24.82 10.57
CA VAL A 92 18.19 23.46 10.25
C VAL A 92 16.68 23.36 10.47
N GLN A 93 15.92 23.27 9.37
CA GLN A 93 14.47 23.11 9.41
C GLN A 93 14.07 21.62 9.49
N THR A 94 12.96 21.34 10.17
CA THR A 94 12.30 20.02 10.20
C THR A 94 10.79 20.22 10.06
N PRO A 95 10.05 19.24 9.54
CA PRO A 95 8.58 19.23 9.63
C PRO A 95 8.09 19.39 11.08
N GLU A 96 6.83 19.78 11.20
CA GLU A 96 6.15 20.05 12.48
C GLU A 96 5.93 18.73 13.25
N THR A 97 6.81 18.43 14.21
CA THR A 97 6.63 17.32 15.17
C THR A 97 5.92 17.81 16.43
N LYS A 98 5.42 16.87 17.26
CA LYS A 98 4.86 17.15 18.60
C LYS A 98 5.81 17.90 19.55
N GLU A 99 7.07 18.10 19.19
CA GLU A 99 8.12 18.74 20.00
C GLU A 99 8.44 20.17 19.53
N CYS A 100 7.91 20.63 18.38
CA CYS A 100 8.19 21.95 17.79
C CYS A 100 7.26 23.04 18.38
N SER A 101 7.30 23.23 19.71
CA SER A 101 6.42 24.16 20.43
C SER A 101 6.88 25.62 20.32
N SER A 102 6.61 26.23 19.15
CA SER A 102 6.59 27.68 18.87
C SER A 102 7.76 28.55 19.36
N THR A 103 8.93 27.97 19.62
CA THR A 103 10.09 28.68 20.18
C THR A 103 11.36 28.43 19.36
N THR A 104 12.15 29.49 19.21
CA THR A 104 13.46 29.44 18.55
C THR A 104 14.48 28.80 19.50
N ALA A 105 14.98 27.62 19.17
CA ALA A 105 15.99 26.93 19.97
C ALA A 105 17.41 27.30 19.48
N VAL A 106 18.35 27.51 20.40
CA VAL A 106 19.77 27.76 20.08
C VAL A 106 20.60 26.63 20.70
N GLY A 107 21.64 26.17 20.00
CA GLY A 107 22.49 25.09 20.52
C GLY A 107 23.76 24.85 19.72
N CYS A 108 24.40 23.72 19.99
CA CYS A 108 25.65 23.27 19.35
C CYS A 108 25.42 21.96 18.58
N LEU A 109 25.95 21.80 17.36
CA LEU A 109 25.75 20.59 16.55
C LEU A 109 26.57 19.43 17.13
N LYS A 110 26.07 18.18 17.03
CA LYS A 110 26.70 17.01 17.68
C LYS A 110 28.19 16.83 17.33
N HIS A 111 28.58 17.08 16.07
CA HIS A 111 29.98 16.98 15.62
C HIS A 111 30.87 18.16 16.08
N ASN A 112 30.29 19.23 16.63
CA ASN A 112 31.03 20.37 17.19
C ASN A 112 31.16 20.28 18.73
N LEU A 113 30.54 19.29 19.38
CA LEU A 113 30.63 19.10 20.84
C LEU A 113 32.03 18.68 21.33
N GLU A 114 32.91 18.29 20.41
CA GLU A 114 34.30 17.90 20.69
C GLU A 114 35.30 19.08 20.47
N LYS A 115 34.81 20.25 20.04
CA LYS A 115 35.61 21.47 19.93
C LYS A 115 35.78 22.16 21.31
N PRO A 116 36.88 22.89 21.56
CA PRO A 116 37.27 23.34 22.92
C PRO A 116 36.38 24.41 23.59
N PHE A 117 35.17 24.69 23.07
CA PHE A 117 34.20 25.65 23.62
C PHE A 117 32.81 25.03 23.82
N ALA A 118 32.74 23.75 24.20
CA ALA A 118 31.49 22.98 24.26
C ALA A 118 30.96 22.71 25.70
N ALA A 119 30.02 23.55 26.15
CA ALA A 119 29.03 23.23 27.19
C ALA A 119 27.78 24.12 26.97
N ASN A 120 26.53 23.70 27.18
CA ASN A 120 26.01 22.48 27.82
C ASN A 120 24.95 21.77 26.93
N LYS A 121 24.36 20.67 27.43
CA LYS A 121 23.55 19.71 26.67
C LYS A 121 22.08 20.12 26.43
N GLU A 122 21.54 19.59 25.33
CA GLU A 122 20.14 19.32 24.98
C GLU A 122 19.15 20.51 24.93
N ALA A 123 19.11 21.44 25.88
CA ALA A 123 18.44 22.74 25.74
C ALA A 123 18.98 23.74 26.78
N ALA A 124 19.51 24.87 26.32
CA ALA A 124 20.04 25.93 27.20
C ALA A 124 19.83 27.33 26.61
N PRO A 125 19.77 28.38 27.46
CA PRO A 125 19.86 29.77 27.00
C PRO A 125 21.18 30.05 26.25
N VAL A 126 21.17 31.10 25.42
CA VAL A 126 22.21 31.47 24.45
C VAL A 126 23.65 31.39 25.00
N GLY A 127 24.50 30.61 24.33
CA GLY A 127 25.94 30.49 24.58
C GLY A 127 26.74 30.30 23.28
N GLN A 128 28.06 30.48 23.31
CA GLN A 128 28.94 30.23 22.15
C GLN A 128 29.21 28.72 22.00
N CYS A 129 29.26 28.19 20.77
CA CYS A 129 29.43 26.75 20.53
C CYS A 129 30.77 26.34 19.91
N TRP A 130 31.32 27.18 19.03
CA TRP A 130 32.72 27.13 18.61
C TRP A 130 33.12 28.51 18.08
N SER A 131 34.40 28.70 17.78
CA SER A 131 34.88 29.90 17.08
C SER A 131 35.52 29.52 15.75
N GLU A 132 35.33 30.34 14.74
CA GLU A 132 35.83 30.11 13.38
C GLU A 132 36.38 31.43 12.81
N ASN A 133 37.66 31.45 12.46
CA ASN A 133 38.41 32.67 12.10
C ASN A 133 38.23 33.82 13.13
N GLY A 134 38.17 33.48 14.42
CA GLY A 134 37.96 34.42 15.53
C GLY A 134 36.50 34.81 15.80
N ASN A 135 35.56 34.46 14.93
CA ASN A 135 34.14 34.79 15.10
C ASN A 135 33.41 33.70 15.89
N PRO A 136 32.52 34.05 16.85
CA PRO A 136 31.75 33.09 17.62
C PRO A 136 30.57 32.53 16.82
N MET A 137 30.48 31.21 16.77
CA MET A 137 29.51 30.45 15.97
C MET A 137 28.45 29.78 16.85
N GLN A 138 27.22 29.78 16.36
CA GLN A 138 26.02 29.18 16.96
C GLN A 138 25.16 28.56 15.85
N TRP A 139 24.32 27.56 16.17
CA TRP A 139 23.21 27.18 15.27
C TRP A 139 21.87 27.45 15.93
N VAL A 140 20.87 27.73 15.09
CA VAL A 140 19.53 28.15 15.50
C VAL A 140 18.50 27.24 14.83
N LYS A 141 17.60 26.65 15.60
CA LYS A 141 16.39 25.99 15.08
C LYS A 141 15.28 27.04 15.00
N VAL A 142 14.96 27.48 13.79
CA VAL A 142 13.78 28.30 13.53
C VAL A 142 12.64 27.37 13.09
N CYS A 143 11.74 27.07 14.02
CA CYS A 143 10.48 26.37 13.73
C CYS A 143 9.52 27.36 13.04
N PHE A 144 9.09 27.04 11.81
CA PHE A 144 8.05 27.77 11.09
C PHE A 144 6.77 26.90 11.02
N PRO A 145 5.62 27.38 11.52
CA PRO A 145 4.35 26.66 11.37
C PRO A 145 3.93 26.56 9.90
N SER A 146 3.18 25.51 9.55
CA SER A 146 2.62 25.36 8.19
C SER A 146 1.23 25.98 8.10
N TYR A 147 1.07 26.97 7.23
CA TYR A 147 -0.20 27.68 7.09
C TYR A 147 -1.01 27.21 5.87
N PRO A 148 -2.24 26.70 6.06
CA PRO A 148 -3.06 26.14 4.97
C PRO A 148 -3.61 27.22 4.01
N THR A 149 -3.60 28.49 4.41
CA THR A 149 -3.93 29.64 3.55
C THR A 149 -3.04 30.85 3.85
N LEU A 150 -2.88 31.75 2.88
CA LEU A 150 -2.20 33.03 3.07
C LEU A 150 -2.88 33.90 4.13
N GLU A 151 -4.20 33.78 4.28
CA GLU A 151 -4.98 34.45 5.32
C GLU A 151 -4.62 33.92 6.73
N SER A 152 -4.59 32.60 6.91
CA SER A 152 -4.14 31.99 8.18
C SER A 152 -2.67 32.28 8.52
N ALA A 153 -1.80 32.45 7.51
CA ALA A 153 -0.43 32.87 7.72
C ALA A 153 -0.36 34.33 8.22
N ALA A 154 -1.08 35.23 7.56
CA ALA A 154 -1.15 36.63 7.95
C ALA A 154 -1.71 36.78 9.37
N ASP A 155 -2.87 36.22 9.67
CA ASP A 155 -3.52 36.35 10.98
C ASP A 155 -2.62 35.81 12.11
N ALA A 156 -1.94 34.68 11.91
CA ALA A 156 -1.03 34.11 12.91
C ALA A 156 0.23 34.96 13.17
N TYR A 157 0.80 35.60 12.16
CA TYR A 157 1.96 36.49 12.34
C TYR A 157 1.60 37.87 12.91
N LEU A 158 0.32 38.27 12.87
CA LEU A 158 -0.09 39.69 13.01
C LEU A 158 -1.10 39.95 14.15
N THR A 159 -1.76 38.91 14.67
CA THR A 159 -2.77 39.00 15.75
C THR A 159 -2.29 39.62 17.07
N GLN A 160 -0.98 39.73 17.33
CA GLN A 160 -0.47 40.29 18.58
C GLN A 160 -0.44 41.84 18.66
N ARG A 161 -0.95 42.57 17.64
CA ARG A 161 -0.90 44.06 17.61
C ARG A 161 -2.30 44.67 17.33
N PRO A 162 -2.90 45.46 18.24
CA PRO A 162 -4.30 45.90 18.13
C PRO A 162 -4.70 46.76 16.91
N ASN A 163 -3.75 47.48 16.29
CA ASN A 163 -4.06 48.54 15.32
C ASN A 163 -3.93 48.09 13.85
N TYR A 164 -4.32 46.85 13.53
CA TYR A 164 -4.20 46.29 12.18
C TYR A 164 -5.47 46.54 11.34
N THR A 165 -5.33 47.09 10.14
CA THR A 165 -6.48 47.48 9.29
C THR A 165 -6.85 46.42 8.26
N LYS A 166 -8.12 46.46 7.81
CA LYS A 166 -8.66 45.60 6.74
C LYS A 166 -7.88 45.73 5.43
N ASP A 167 -7.18 46.84 5.22
CA ASP A 167 -6.39 47.10 4.02
C ASP A 167 -5.26 46.08 3.86
N LEU A 168 -4.58 45.69 4.95
CA LEU A 168 -3.52 44.68 4.90
C LEU A 168 -4.07 43.28 4.56
N GLN A 169 -5.22 42.90 5.10
CA GLN A 169 -5.93 41.68 4.70
C GLN A 169 -6.44 41.74 3.25
N SER A 170 -6.78 42.93 2.74
CA SER A 170 -7.16 43.13 1.33
C SER A 170 -5.96 43.08 0.38
N LEU A 171 -4.83 43.66 0.76
CA LEU A 171 -3.59 43.68 -0.01
C LEU A 171 -2.97 42.27 -0.08
N ALA A 172 -3.10 41.46 0.98
CA ALA A 172 -2.76 40.03 0.98
C ALA A 172 -3.65 39.18 0.07
N LYS A 173 -4.81 39.72 -0.37
CA LYS A 173 -5.75 39.09 -1.32
C LYS A 173 -5.63 39.68 -2.74
N GLY A 174 -4.58 40.46 -3.02
CA GLY A 174 -4.34 41.11 -4.31
C GLY A 174 -2.88 41.07 -4.76
N ASN A 175 -2.51 41.93 -5.71
CA ASN A 175 -1.15 42.07 -6.23
C ASN A 175 -0.64 43.52 -6.06
N PRO A 176 -0.24 43.93 -4.84
CA PRO A 176 0.21 45.28 -4.55
C PRO A 176 1.68 45.51 -4.93
N THR A 177 2.03 46.76 -5.28
CA THR A 177 3.45 47.14 -5.41
C THR A 177 4.09 47.24 -4.01
N ARG A 178 5.42 47.10 -3.95
CA ARG A 178 6.22 47.26 -2.71
C ARG A 178 6.02 48.62 -2.04
N GLU A 179 5.73 49.68 -2.81
CA GLU A 179 5.42 51.01 -2.30
C GLU A 179 4.03 51.08 -1.65
N ALA A 180 3.03 50.42 -2.25
CA ALA A 180 1.70 50.26 -1.63
C ALA A 180 1.79 49.44 -0.33
N PHE A 181 2.61 48.38 -0.32
CA PHE A 181 2.87 47.54 0.85
C PHE A 181 3.53 48.34 2.00
N PHE A 182 4.56 49.14 1.70
CA PHE A 182 5.21 50.01 2.68
C PHE A 182 4.26 51.08 3.24
N ASN A 183 3.42 51.68 2.40
CA ASN A 183 2.48 52.71 2.83
C ASN A 183 1.42 52.14 3.80
N ALA A 184 0.95 50.92 3.57
CA ALA A 184 0.05 50.22 4.50
C ALA A 184 0.75 49.87 5.83
N LEU A 185 1.99 49.37 5.77
CA LEU A 185 2.79 49.07 6.97
C LEU A 185 3.02 50.31 7.86
N LYS A 186 3.24 51.50 7.26
CA LYS A 186 3.42 52.76 7.99
C LYS A 186 2.18 53.14 8.83
N GLY A 187 0.97 52.75 8.40
CA GLY A 187 -0.26 53.02 9.14
C GLY A 187 -0.41 52.25 10.46
N ALA A 188 0.34 51.15 10.64
CA ALA A 188 0.17 50.23 11.76
C ALA A 188 0.95 50.61 13.05
N TYR A 189 1.51 51.83 13.14
CA TYR A 189 2.28 52.33 14.30
C TYR A 189 3.45 51.42 14.75
N TRP A 190 4.09 50.72 13.81
CA TRP A 190 5.12 49.72 14.11
C TRP A 190 6.45 50.28 14.65
N SER A 191 6.78 51.55 14.40
CA SER A 191 7.99 52.19 14.93
C SER A 191 7.96 53.70 14.76
N ASP A 192 8.40 54.46 15.77
CA ASP A 192 8.63 55.91 15.65
C ASP A 192 9.66 56.24 14.55
N GLN A 193 10.56 55.29 14.25
CA GLN A 193 11.55 55.40 13.19
C GLN A 193 10.92 55.54 11.80
N ALA A 194 9.66 55.12 11.59
CA ALA A 194 8.95 55.23 10.31
C ALA A 194 8.61 56.67 9.86
N THR A 195 8.99 57.67 10.68
CA THR A 195 8.98 59.09 10.34
C THR A 195 10.33 59.59 9.78
N LYS A 196 11.42 58.85 9.96
CA LYS A 196 12.77 59.24 9.49
C LYS A 196 12.89 59.08 7.97
N PRO A 197 13.67 59.93 7.27
CA PRO A 197 13.83 59.86 5.82
C PRO A 197 14.32 58.49 5.33
N ASP A 198 15.37 57.97 5.96
CA ASP A 198 16.09 56.79 5.47
C ASP A 198 15.34 55.47 5.72
N TYR A 199 14.47 55.42 6.73
CA TYR A 199 13.73 54.21 7.10
C TYR A 199 12.90 53.64 5.95
N LYS A 200 12.30 54.50 5.11
CA LYS A 200 11.58 54.07 3.91
C LYS A 200 12.53 53.45 2.88
N LYS A 201 13.69 54.08 2.66
CA LYS A 201 14.69 53.58 1.71
C LYS A 201 15.24 52.23 2.17
N ASP A 202 15.73 52.14 3.40
CA ASP A 202 16.24 50.91 4.02
C ASP A 202 15.26 49.74 3.93
N THR A 203 13.97 50.00 4.18
CA THR A 203 12.94 48.95 4.15
C THR A 203 12.70 48.43 2.72
N LEU A 204 12.67 49.33 1.74
CA LEU A 204 12.49 48.95 0.33
C LEU A 204 13.75 48.28 -0.24
N ASP A 205 14.94 48.82 0.04
CA ASP A 205 16.23 48.21 -0.32
C ASP A 205 16.39 46.80 0.27
N ALA A 206 15.91 46.57 1.49
CA ALA A 206 15.92 45.24 2.13
C ALA A 206 14.96 44.24 1.45
N ILE A 207 13.76 44.67 1.07
CA ILE A 207 12.79 43.84 0.32
C ILE A 207 13.39 43.50 -1.06
N ASP A 208 13.87 44.52 -1.79
CA ASP A 208 14.55 44.35 -3.07
C ASP A 208 15.72 43.37 -2.96
N ARG A 209 16.51 43.43 -1.87
CA ARG A 209 17.65 42.53 -1.68
C ARG A 209 17.25 41.06 -1.49
N VAL A 210 16.13 40.77 -0.83
CA VAL A 210 15.63 39.39 -0.71
C VAL A 210 15.11 38.88 -2.06
N LEU A 211 14.44 39.73 -2.84
CA LEU A 211 13.99 39.40 -4.20
C LEU A 211 15.18 39.19 -5.15
N GLN A 212 16.20 40.04 -5.12
CA GLN A 212 17.46 39.86 -5.85
C GLN A 212 18.19 38.57 -5.40
N GLY A 213 18.07 38.17 -4.13
CA GLY A 213 18.53 36.87 -3.64
C GLY A 213 17.84 35.70 -4.34
N LEU A 214 16.51 35.74 -4.47
CA LEU A 214 15.75 34.75 -5.25
C LEU A 214 16.11 34.78 -6.75
N ALA A 215 16.34 35.95 -7.34
CA ALA A 215 16.83 36.08 -8.72
C ALA A 215 18.23 35.47 -8.90
N THR A 216 19.13 35.68 -7.92
CA THR A 216 20.47 35.08 -7.87
C THR A 216 20.38 33.56 -7.77
N LEU A 217 19.56 33.05 -6.85
CA LEU A 217 19.29 31.62 -6.71
C LEU A 217 18.69 31.01 -7.99
N ARG A 218 17.76 31.71 -8.65
CA ARG A 218 17.17 31.28 -9.94
C ARG A 218 18.25 31.17 -11.02
N GLN A 219 19.11 32.17 -11.17
CA GLN A 219 20.20 32.15 -12.15
C GLN A 219 21.19 31.02 -11.85
N LYS A 220 21.57 30.85 -10.58
CA LYS A 220 22.49 29.80 -10.10
C LYS A 220 21.94 28.41 -10.33
N ASP A 221 20.70 28.14 -9.93
CA ASP A 221 20.07 26.83 -10.09
C ASP A 221 19.75 26.53 -11.57
N THR A 222 19.50 27.55 -12.40
CA THR A 222 19.36 27.37 -13.87
C THR A 222 20.70 26.97 -14.50
N HIS A 223 21.79 27.64 -14.15
CA HIS A 223 23.14 27.26 -14.60
C HIS A 223 23.56 25.88 -14.07
N ALA A 224 23.24 25.57 -12.81
CA ALA A 224 23.51 24.27 -12.22
C ALA A 224 22.66 23.16 -12.83
N LEU A 225 21.44 23.43 -13.30
CA LEU A 225 20.60 22.48 -14.04
C LEU A 225 21.16 22.21 -15.44
N ALA A 226 21.66 23.24 -16.13
CA ALA A 226 22.42 23.06 -17.38
C ALA A 226 23.70 22.23 -17.15
N GLY A 227 24.42 22.49 -16.06
CA GLY A 227 25.58 21.69 -15.63
C GLY A 227 25.21 20.23 -15.32
N ALA A 228 24.16 19.99 -14.54
CA ALA A 228 23.65 18.65 -14.25
C ALA A 228 23.19 17.91 -15.53
N SER A 229 22.57 18.62 -16.47
CA SER A 229 22.22 18.07 -17.79
C SER A 229 23.46 17.69 -18.62
N ALA A 230 24.53 18.49 -18.56
CA ALA A 230 25.81 18.17 -19.19
C ALA A 230 26.52 16.98 -18.51
N GLU A 231 26.49 16.89 -17.18
CA GLU A 231 26.97 15.73 -16.41
C GLU A 231 26.19 14.46 -16.75
N ILE A 232 24.86 14.54 -16.85
CA ILE A 232 24.00 13.43 -17.31
C ILE A 232 24.36 13.01 -18.73
N ASN A 233 24.57 13.95 -19.66
CA ASN A 233 24.97 13.61 -21.03
C ASN A 233 26.36 12.95 -21.08
N ALA A 234 27.33 13.47 -20.31
CA ALA A 234 28.66 12.88 -20.20
C ALA A 234 28.63 11.48 -19.54
N TRP A 235 27.76 11.29 -18.55
CA TRP A 235 27.51 10.00 -17.91
C TRP A 235 26.87 9.00 -18.87
N CYS A 236 25.85 9.41 -19.62
CA CYS A 236 25.17 8.60 -20.65
C CYS A 236 26.08 8.20 -21.81
N ALA A 237 27.09 9.02 -22.15
CA ALA A 237 28.02 8.78 -23.24
C ALA A 237 29.11 7.73 -22.92
N GLN A 238 29.24 7.31 -21.66
CA GLN A 238 30.14 6.22 -21.27
C GLN A 238 29.56 4.86 -21.68
N ALA A 239 30.44 3.91 -22.01
CA ALA A 239 30.04 2.55 -22.38
C ALA A 239 29.61 1.70 -21.17
N GLY A 240 28.71 0.74 -21.42
CA GLY A 240 28.26 -0.24 -20.43
C GLY A 240 27.30 0.32 -19.38
N VAL A 241 26.97 -0.51 -18.38
CA VAL A 241 26.09 -0.13 -17.27
C VAL A 241 26.65 1.07 -16.52
N GLY A 242 25.77 1.94 -16.06
CA GLY A 242 26.12 3.02 -15.14
C GLY A 242 25.81 2.61 -13.71
N ASP A 243 26.54 3.14 -12.73
CA ASP A 243 26.27 2.82 -11.34
C ASP A 243 24.88 3.33 -10.90
N ALA A 244 24.20 2.54 -10.07
CA ALA A 244 22.83 2.84 -9.67
C ALA A 244 22.75 3.99 -8.66
N ALA A 245 23.77 4.17 -7.81
CA ALA A 245 23.85 5.29 -6.88
C ALA A 245 24.32 6.57 -7.59
N GLU A 246 25.23 6.49 -8.56
CA GLU A 246 25.62 7.59 -9.44
C GLU A 246 24.43 8.09 -10.28
N ARG A 247 23.69 7.18 -10.95
CA ARG A 247 22.44 7.51 -11.66
C ARG A 247 21.43 8.19 -10.74
N LYS A 248 21.25 7.67 -9.52
CA LYS A 248 20.37 8.28 -8.52
C LYS A 248 20.89 9.64 -8.06
N ALA A 249 22.18 9.82 -7.85
CA ALA A 249 22.75 11.11 -7.44
C ALA A 249 22.57 12.17 -8.54
N LEU A 250 22.71 11.80 -9.82
CA LEU A 250 22.43 12.67 -10.96
C LEU A 250 20.94 13.04 -11.07
N SER A 251 20.02 12.07 -10.92
CA SER A 251 18.57 12.35 -10.86
C SER A 251 18.25 13.25 -9.66
N ASP A 252 18.61 12.84 -8.44
CA ASP A 252 18.37 13.60 -7.21
C ASP A 252 18.93 15.04 -7.29
N LYS A 253 20.05 15.26 -8.00
CA LYS A 253 20.62 16.58 -8.26
C LYS A 253 19.76 17.39 -9.22
N GLN A 254 19.37 16.81 -10.35
CA GLN A 254 18.44 17.41 -11.31
C GLN A 254 17.10 17.76 -10.66
N ASP A 255 16.51 16.82 -9.94
CA ASP A 255 15.17 16.92 -9.35
C ASP A 255 15.15 17.97 -8.23
N LYS A 256 16.20 18.08 -7.41
CA LYS A 256 16.38 19.17 -6.42
C LYS A 256 16.48 20.55 -7.09
N LEU A 257 17.16 20.65 -8.24
CA LEU A 257 17.29 21.90 -8.98
C LEU A 257 15.96 22.32 -9.63
N VAL A 258 15.24 21.37 -10.23
CA VAL A 258 13.90 21.61 -10.80
C VAL A 258 12.89 21.99 -9.71
N ALA A 259 12.90 21.29 -8.56
CA ALA A 259 12.07 21.65 -7.41
C ALA A 259 12.38 23.06 -6.88
N SER A 260 13.67 23.40 -6.75
CA SER A 260 14.13 24.74 -6.32
C SER A 260 13.66 25.84 -7.29
N LEU A 261 13.81 25.62 -8.60
CA LEU A 261 13.35 26.56 -9.64
C LEU A 261 11.83 26.67 -9.70
N ALA A 262 11.09 25.58 -9.46
CA ALA A 262 9.64 25.58 -9.35
C ALA A 262 9.17 26.34 -8.09
N ALA A 263 9.84 26.17 -6.95
CA ALA A 263 9.57 26.93 -5.74
C ALA A 263 9.81 28.44 -5.95
N VAL A 264 10.96 28.84 -6.48
CA VAL A 264 11.26 30.26 -6.79
C VAL A 264 10.27 30.83 -7.81
N SER A 265 9.81 30.02 -8.79
CA SER A 265 8.81 30.44 -9.78
C SER A 265 7.38 30.61 -9.23
N LYS A 266 7.09 30.26 -7.97
CA LYS A 266 5.84 30.67 -7.31
C LYS A 266 5.82 32.17 -6.97
N VAL A 267 7.00 32.81 -6.89
CA VAL A 267 7.18 34.21 -6.43
C VAL A 267 7.80 35.08 -7.52
N CYS A 268 8.92 34.66 -8.09
CA CYS A 268 9.59 35.39 -9.15
C CYS A 268 9.01 35.02 -10.52
N SER A 269 8.42 35.99 -11.22
CA SER A 269 8.03 35.84 -12.62
C SER A 269 9.23 35.46 -13.48
N ALA A 270 8.98 34.70 -14.56
CA ALA A 270 9.99 34.49 -15.60
C ALA A 270 10.17 35.77 -16.44
N GLU A 271 11.33 35.92 -17.07
CA GLU A 271 11.52 36.90 -18.15
C GLU A 271 10.63 36.54 -19.35
N ALA A 272 10.16 37.55 -20.09
CA ALA A 272 9.27 37.34 -21.22
C ALA A 272 9.97 36.53 -22.33
N GLY A 273 9.44 35.33 -22.62
CA GLY A 273 10.02 34.39 -23.60
C GLY A 273 11.03 33.39 -23.01
N ALA A 274 11.34 33.45 -21.72
CA ALA A 274 12.17 32.43 -21.08
C ALA A 274 11.45 31.06 -21.07
N SER A 275 12.14 30.01 -21.55
CA SER A 275 11.61 28.65 -21.52
C SER A 275 11.53 28.09 -20.09
N PRO A 276 10.57 27.20 -19.78
CA PRO A 276 10.53 26.51 -18.50
C PRO A 276 11.81 25.71 -18.23
N PRO A 277 12.22 25.54 -16.95
CA PRO A 277 13.29 24.61 -16.59
C PRO A 277 12.95 23.19 -17.04
N ALA A 278 13.75 22.63 -17.95
CA ALA A 278 13.55 21.29 -18.49
C ALA A 278 14.46 20.27 -17.79
N THR A 279 13.93 19.10 -17.49
CA THR A 279 14.70 17.91 -17.10
C THR A 279 15.45 17.34 -18.30
N ASN A 280 16.61 16.73 -18.07
CA ASN A 280 17.22 15.85 -19.07
C ASN A 280 16.55 14.46 -18.96
N PRO A 281 15.84 13.99 -19.99
CA PRO A 281 15.14 12.70 -19.94
C PRO A 281 16.10 11.50 -20.00
N SER A 282 17.32 11.69 -20.49
CA SER A 282 18.27 10.62 -20.79
C SER A 282 18.67 9.81 -19.55
N ILE A 283 18.70 10.42 -18.37
CA ILE A 283 19.06 9.77 -17.10
C ILE A 283 18.11 8.63 -16.71
N GLY A 284 16.87 8.66 -17.20
CA GLY A 284 15.86 7.63 -16.99
C GLY A 284 15.93 6.44 -17.96
N THR A 285 16.85 6.45 -18.93
CA THR A 285 16.92 5.43 -20.00
C THR A 285 18.33 4.98 -20.35
N CYS A 286 19.34 5.85 -20.27
CA CYS A 286 20.70 5.53 -20.68
C CYS A 286 21.40 4.59 -19.67
N ARG A 287 22.27 3.70 -20.17
CA ARG A 287 23.15 2.81 -19.37
C ARG A 287 22.45 1.91 -18.34
N MET A 288 21.20 1.50 -18.61
CA MET A 288 20.37 0.72 -17.67
C MET A 288 20.46 -0.82 -17.78
N GLN A 289 21.37 -1.39 -18.58
CA GLN A 289 21.60 -2.84 -18.67
C GLN A 289 23.09 -3.19 -18.77
N ALA A 290 23.61 -4.26 -18.12
CA ALA A 290 23.04 -5.05 -17.02
C ALA A 290 24.18 -5.70 -16.18
N PRO A 291 24.08 -5.75 -14.83
CA PRO A 291 24.97 -6.54 -13.97
C PRO A 291 24.30 -7.83 -13.43
N PRO A 292 25.07 -8.85 -12.99
CA PRO A 292 24.56 -10.09 -12.41
C PRO A 292 24.02 -9.91 -10.96
N PRO A 293 23.21 -10.87 -10.44
CA PRO A 293 22.55 -10.75 -9.13
C PRO A 293 23.53 -10.84 -7.93
N PRO A 294 23.49 -9.86 -6.99
CA PRO A 294 24.23 -9.93 -5.72
C PRO A 294 23.59 -10.85 -4.66
N ALA A 295 24.37 -11.19 -3.64
CA ALA A 295 24.08 -12.16 -2.58
C ALA A 295 23.03 -11.69 -1.53
N PRO A 296 22.38 -12.60 -0.76
CA PRO A 296 21.24 -12.28 0.08
C PRO A 296 21.57 -11.53 1.38
N VAL A 297 20.61 -10.71 1.84
CA VAL A 297 20.59 -10.07 3.16
C VAL A 297 20.17 -11.10 4.23
N PRO A 298 20.77 -11.12 5.44
CA PRO A 298 20.37 -12.05 6.50
C PRO A 298 18.91 -11.90 6.92
N ALA A 299 18.25 -13.04 7.18
CA ALA A 299 16.82 -13.07 7.51
C ALA A 299 16.51 -12.59 8.94
N PRO A 300 15.39 -11.86 9.15
CA PRO A 300 14.70 -11.86 10.44
C PRO A 300 14.30 -13.29 10.82
N GLY A 301 14.61 -13.69 12.05
CA GLY A 301 14.53 -15.11 12.44
C GLY A 301 13.12 -15.63 12.70
N GLY A 302 12.90 -16.91 12.39
CA GLY A 302 12.10 -17.79 13.24
C GLY A 302 10.57 -17.67 13.20
N GLY A 303 9.96 -17.06 12.19
CA GLY A 303 8.50 -17.13 12.00
C GLY A 303 8.06 -18.43 11.31
N GLN A 304 7.34 -19.32 12.00
CA GLN A 304 6.58 -20.38 11.35
C GLN A 304 5.35 -19.76 10.68
N ALA A 305 5.19 -19.96 9.36
CA ALA A 305 3.97 -19.55 8.67
C ALA A 305 2.81 -20.50 9.02
N PRO A 306 1.58 -19.98 9.23
CA PRO A 306 0.39 -20.82 9.34
C PRO A 306 0.11 -21.57 8.02
N ALA A 307 -0.85 -22.51 8.07
CA ALA A 307 -1.17 -23.41 6.95
C ALA A 307 -1.29 -22.67 5.61
N GLY A 308 -0.53 -23.15 4.62
CA GLY A 308 -0.28 -22.43 3.38
C GLY A 308 -1.40 -22.53 2.35
N GLY A 309 -1.30 -21.66 1.34
CA GLY A 309 -2.14 -21.65 0.16
C GLY A 309 -1.48 -20.88 -0.98
N ALA A 310 -2.10 -20.94 -2.15
CA ALA A 310 -1.77 -20.17 -3.32
C ALA A 310 -3.02 -19.43 -3.82
N LYS A 311 -2.87 -18.20 -4.30
CA LYS A 311 -3.98 -17.38 -4.82
C LYS A 311 -3.71 -16.97 -6.26
N GLY A 312 -4.72 -17.03 -7.13
CA GLY A 312 -4.73 -16.41 -8.44
C GLY A 312 -5.65 -15.20 -8.40
N THR A 313 -5.13 -14.00 -8.66
CA THR A 313 -5.85 -12.74 -8.47
C THR A 313 -5.69 -11.83 -9.69
N GLY A 314 -6.79 -11.17 -10.06
CA GLY A 314 -6.78 -10.11 -11.06
C GLY A 314 -6.51 -10.62 -12.47
N GLU A 315 -5.63 -9.92 -13.17
CA GLU A 315 -5.19 -10.26 -14.53
C GLU A 315 -3.78 -10.89 -14.43
N PRO A 316 -3.61 -12.16 -14.81
CA PRO A 316 -3.48 -13.21 -13.81
C PRO A 316 -2.14 -13.20 -13.04
N HIS A 317 -2.22 -12.76 -11.78
CA HIS A 317 -1.14 -12.83 -10.80
C HIS A 317 -1.32 -14.03 -9.86
N TYR A 318 -0.34 -14.94 -9.82
CA TYR A 318 -0.36 -16.13 -8.96
C TYR A 318 0.62 -16.01 -7.79
N ARG A 319 0.12 -15.91 -6.56
CA ARG A 319 0.94 -16.01 -5.36
C ARG A 319 1.33 -17.46 -5.12
N LEU A 320 2.62 -17.75 -5.22
CA LEU A 320 3.22 -19.07 -5.07
C LEU A 320 3.35 -19.46 -3.58
N PRO A 321 3.39 -20.76 -3.22
CA PRO A 321 3.57 -21.21 -1.83
C PRO A 321 4.88 -20.74 -1.15
N GLY A 322 5.87 -20.30 -1.93
CA GLY A 322 7.09 -19.69 -1.40
C GLY A 322 6.92 -18.23 -0.92
N GLY A 323 5.78 -17.59 -1.25
CA GLY A 323 5.44 -16.21 -0.90
C GLY A 323 5.54 -15.19 -2.06
N GLN A 324 6.23 -15.56 -3.15
CA GLN A 324 6.47 -14.74 -4.35
C GLN A 324 5.25 -14.70 -5.27
N THR A 325 5.20 -13.74 -6.21
CA THR A 325 4.10 -13.62 -7.17
C THR A 325 4.58 -13.83 -8.61
N LEU A 326 3.92 -14.74 -9.33
CA LEU A 326 4.08 -15.02 -10.75
C LEU A 326 3.01 -14.28 -11.55
N THR A 327 3.43 -13.24 -12.26
CA THR A 327 2.62 -12.52 -13.25
C THR A 327 2.77 -13.18 -14.62
N THR A 328 1.69 -13.34 -15.38
CA THR A 328 1.79 -13.76 -16.78
C THR A 328 0.63 -13.25 -17.63
N GLN A 329 0.86 -13.14 -18.94
CA GLN A 329 -0.15 -12.78 -19.93
C GLN A 329 -0.55 -13.94 -20.84
N ARG A 330 -0.08 -15.16 -20.56
CA ARG A 330 -0.22 -16.29 -21.48
C ARG A 330 -1.62 -16.87 -21.42
N ALA A 331 -2.50 -16.43 -22.32
CA ALA A 331 -3.80 -17.09 -22.50
C ALA A 331 -3.61 -18.58 -22.85
N GLY A 332 -4.50 -19.43 -22.33
CA GLY A 332 -4.44 -20.88 -22.45
C GLY A 332 -5.13 -21.67 -21.35
N GLU A 333 -5.09 -22.98 -21.48
CA GLU A 333 -5.51 -23.92 -20.42
C GLU A 333 -4.25 -24.54 -19.80
N PHE A 334 -4.08 -24.39 -18.48
CA PHE A 334 -2.86 -24.73 -17.74
C PHE A 334 -3.14 -25.59 -16.52
N TRP A 335 -2.16 -26.43 -16.15
CA TRP A 335 -2.11 -27.09 -14.85
C TRP A 335 -1.81 -26.07 -13.76
N LEU A 336 -2.81 -25.72 -12.94
CA LEU A 336 -2.60 -24.92 -11.74
C LEU A 336 -1.93 -25.78 -10.66
N LEU A 337 -2.51 -26.96 -10.40
CA LEU A 337 -2.04 -27.95 -9.44
C LEU A 337 -2.35 -29.38 -9.93
N ASP A 338 -1.36 -30.27 -9.89
CA ASP A 338 -1.52 -31.73 -9.91
C ASP A 338 -0.74 -32.30 -8.70
N ALA A 339 -1.45 -32.94 -7.77
CA ALA A 339 -0.96 -33.37 -6.47
C ALA A 339 -1.08 -34.89 -6.26
N SER A 340 -0.21 -35.45 -5.43
CA SER A 340 -0.08 -36.89 -5.20
C SER A 340 -1.23 -37.54 -4.41
N ASP A 341 -2.12 -36.73 -3.83
CA ASP A 341 -3.41 -37.16 -3.24
C ASP A 341 -4.55 -37.29 -4.27
N GLY A 342 -4.30 -36.94 -5.54
CA GLY A 342 -5.30 -36.97 -6.62
C GLY A 342 -5.95 -35.61 -6.90
N THR A 343 -5.66 -34.57 -6.11
CA THR A 343 -6.16 -33.22 -6.37
C THR A 343 -5.58 -32.66 -7.66
N ARG A 344 -6.46 -32.31 -8.58
CA ARG A 344 -6.11 -31.76 -9.89
C ARG A 344 -6.95 -30.54 -10.19
N ILE A 345 -6.30 -29.43 -10.49
CA ILE A 345 -6.91 -28.13 -10.75
C ILE A 345 -6.27 -27.54 -12.02
N GLN A 346 -7.10 -27.08 -12.94
CA GLN A 346 -6.71 -26.41 -14.17
C GLN A 346 -7.35 -25.03 -14.25
N VAL A 347 -6.64 -24.08 -14.87
CA VAL A 347 -7.10 -22.70 -15.09
C VAL A 347 -7.11 -22.39 -16.58
N ARG A 348 -8.18 -21.75 -17.04
CA ARG A 348 -8.33 -21.20 -18.39
C ARG A 348 -8.12 -19.70 -18.33
N GLN A 349 -6.94 -19.23 -18.73
CA GLN A 349 -6.67 -17.82 -18.99
C GLN A 349 -7.16 -17.51 -20.41
N SER A 350 -8.03 -16.52 -20.58
CA SER A 350 -8.50 -16.06 -21.90
C SER A 350 -8.14 -14.59 -22.10
N PRO A 351 -8.10 -14.07 -23.33
CA PRO A 351 -8.04 -12.63 -23.58
C PRO A 351 -9.15 -11.92 -22.79
N TRP A 352 -8.81 -10.86 -22.04
CA TRP A 352 -9.81 -10.13 -21.30
C TRP A 352 -10.62 -9.23 -22.25
N ARG A 353 -11.89 -9.60 -22.47
CA ARG A 353 -12.76 -8.97 -23.49
C ARG A 353 -12.11 -9.08 -24.88
N GLU A 354 -11.97 -7.95 -25.59
CA GLU A 354 -11.33 -7.88 -26.91
C GLU A 354 -9.83 -7.53 -26.85
N SER A 355 -9.21 -7.59 -25.65
CA SER A 355 -7.80 -7.23 -25.47
C SER A 355 -6.86 -8.14 -26.26
N ARG A 356 -5.78 -7.56 -26.80
CA ARG A 356 -4.65 -8.30 -27.41
C ARG A 356 -3.43 -8.42 -26.48
N SER A 357 -3.52 -7.82 -25.29
CA SER A 357 -2.40 -7.49 -24.41
C SER A 357 -2.57 -8.00 -22.97
N VAL A 358 -3.82 -8.23 -22.55
CA VAL A 358 -4.25 -8.56 -21.19
C VAL A 358 -5.07 -9.84 -21.20
N SER A 359 -4.73 -10.78 -20.32
CA SER A 359 -5.49 -12.01 -20.12
C SER A 359 -6.25 -11.99 -18.78
N ALA A 360 -7.19 -12.90 -18.58
CA ALA A 360 -7.92 -13.05 -17.33
C ALA A 360 -8.30 -14.51 -17.10
N ILE A 361 -8.38 -14.94 -15.83
CA ILE A 361 -8.92 -16.26 -15.51
C ILE A 361 -10.42 -16.25 -15.85
N SER A 362 -10.82 -17.14 -16.75
CA SER A 362 -12.14 -17.18 -17.39
C SER A 362 -12.91 -18.46 -17.09
N ALA A 363 -12.21 -19.55 -16.78
CA ALA A 363 -12.80 -20.75 -16.19
C ALA A 363 -11.77 -21.45 -15.29
N VAL A 364 -12.28 -22.22 -14.33
CA VAL A 364 -11.50 -23.15 -13.50
C VAL A 364 -12.13 -24.54 -13.62
N ALA A 365 -11.32 -25.59 -13.73
CA ALA A 365 -11.78 -26.96 -13.73
C ALA A 365 -11.00 -27.80 -12.71
N ALA A 366 -11.66 -28.79 -12.11
CA ALA A 366 -11.05 -29.64 -11.09
C ALA A 366 -11.53 -31.09 -11.16
N GLN A 367 -10.66 -32.04 -10.81
CA GLN A 367 -11.01 -33.45 -10.64
C GLN A 367 -11.30 -33.72 -9.16
N VAL A 368 -12.39 -34.44 -8.90
CA VAL A 368 -12.82 -34.90 -7.57
C VAL A 368 -13.16 -36.38 -7.67
N GLY A 369 -12.24 -37.26 -7.24
CA GLY A 369 -12.41 -38.70 -7.44
C GLY A 369 -12.60 -39.02 -8.92
N ALA A 370 -13.75 -39.59 -9.28
CA ALA A 370 -14.13 -39.85 -10.68
C ALA A 370 -14.74 -38.64 -11.43
N HIS A 371 -15.19 -37.61 -10.70
CA HIS A 371 -15.98 -36.50 -11.23
C HIS A 371 -15.14 -35.31 -11.70
N ARG A 372 -15.62 -34.59 -12.71
CA ARG A 372 -15.06 -33.30 -13.16
C ARG A 372 -15.99 -32.14 -12.80
N VAL A 373 -15.47 -31.16 -12.09
CA VAL A 373 -16.13 -29.87 -11.84
C VAL A 373 -15.60 -28.82 -12.80
N HIS A 374 -16.48 -28.02 -13.36
CA HIS A 374 -16.14 -26.86 -14.20
C HIS A 374 -16.89 -25.63 -13.69
N ILE A 375 -16.18 -24.50 -13.58
CA ILE A 375 -16.68 -23.20 -13.12
C ILE A 375 -16.32 -22.16 -14.17
N ASP A 376 -17.31 -21.54 -14.78
CA ASP A 376 -17.17 -20.50 -15.82
C ASP A 376 -17.38 -19.10 -15.22
N VAL A 377 -16.78 -18.06 -15.80
CA VAL A 377 -16.88 -16.66 -15.35
C VAL A 377 -18.32 -16.13 -15.39
N ASP A 378 -19.16 -16.64 -16.30
CA ASP A 378 -20.58 -16.27 -16.36
C ASP A 378 -21.43 -16.84 -15.21
N GLY A 379 -20.87 -17.74 -14.39
CA GLY A 379 -21.55 -18.39 -13.27
C GLY A 379 -22.09 -19.80 -13.54
N ARG A 380 -21.91 -20.35 -14.75
CA ARG A 380 -22.18 -21.76 -15.01
C ARG A 380 -21.22 -22.64 -14.20
N VAL A 381 -21.79 -23.45 -13.32
CA VAL A 381 -21.09 -24.54 -12.62
C VAL A 381 -21.62 -25.86 -13.15
N LEU A 382 -20.72 -26.77 -13.55
CA LEU A 382 -21.07 -28.07 -14.11
C LEU A 382 -20.37 -29.20 -13.33
N ILE A 383 -21.06 -30.32 -13.14
CA ILE A 383 -20.47 -31.61 -12.68
C ILE A 383 -20.66 -32.62 -13.80
N ASP A 384 -19.57 -33.20 -14.31
CA ASP A 384 -19.54 -34.13 -15.45
C ASP A 384 -20.30 -33.58 -16.69
N GLY A 385 -20.19 -32.27 -16.92
CA GLY A 385 -20.87 -31.55 -18.00
C GLY A 385 -22.35 -31.24 -17.74
N LYS A 386 -22.94 -31.70 -16.63
CA LYS A 386 -24.33 -31.41 -16.24
C LYS A 386 -24.40 -30.15 -15.38
N PRO A 387 -25.33 -29.21 -15.65
CA PRO A 387 -25.40 -27.96 -14.89
C PRO A 387 -25.89 -28.16 -13.46
N VAL A 388 -25.25 -27.44 -12.54
CA VAL A 388 -25.61 -27.35 -11.12
C VAL A 388 -26.61 -26.20 -10.94
N ALA A 389 -27.72 -26.46 -10.24
CA ALA A 389 -28.77 -25.45 -10.08
C ALA A 389 -28.38 -24.38 -9.04
N TRP A 390 -28.32 -23.13 -9.47
CA TRP A 390 -28.15 -21.98 -8.59
C TRP A 390 -29.49 -21.51 -8.00
N GLN A 391 -29.58 -21.37 -6.68
CA GLN A 391 -30.83 -21.05 -5.98
C GLN A 391 -30.90 -19.62 -5.41
N ARG A 392 -29.98 -18.72 -5.80
CA ARG A 392 -29.85 -17.34 -5.28
C ARG A 392 -29.68 -17.25 -3.74
N LYS A 393 -29.08 -18.29 -3.16
CA LYS A 393 -28.77 -18.48 -1.73
C LYS A 393 -27.67 -19.55 -1.63
N PHE A 394 -27.08 -19.77 -0.45
CA PHE A 394 -26.14 -20.88 -0.26
C PHE A 394 -26.74 -22.25 -0.67
N VAL A 395 -25.99 -23.02 -1.45
CA VAL A 395 -26.33 -24.42 -1.80
C VAL A 395 -25.07 -25.27 -1.74
N GLN A 396 -25.19 -26.48 -1.19
CA GLN A 396 -24.13 -27.48 -1.14
C GLN A 396 -24.55 -28.75 -1.90
N TYR A 397 -23.62 -29.32 -2.66
CA TYR A 397 -23.78 -30.56 -3.40
C TYR A 397 -22.64 -31.54 -3.06
N PRO A 398 -22.90 -32.77 -2.64
CA PRO A 398 -21.85 -33.78 -2.47
C PRO A 398 -21.33 -34.23 -3.85
N ILE A 399 -20.02 -34.40 -3.98
CA ILE A 399 -19.37 -34.99 -5.16
C ILE A 399 -18.74 -36.32 -4.76
N GLY A 400 -19.44 -37.42 -5.08
CA GLY A 400 -19.04 -38.76 -4.69
C GLY A 400 -18.94 -38.91 -3.17
N ARG A 401 -17.79 -39.37 -2.68
CA ARG A 401 -17.41 -39.37 -1.25
C ARG A 401 -16.21 -38.47 -0.97
N ASP A 402 -15.74 -37.74 -1.97
CA ASP A 402 -14.36 -37.25 -2.05
C ASP A 402 -14.28 -35.72 -1.90
N ALA A 403 -15.36 -34.99 -2.22
CA ALA A 403 -15.50 -33.58 -1.86
C ALA A 403 -16.97 -33.13 -1.72
N ALA A 404 -17.15 -31.93 -1.17
CA ALA A 404 -18.38 -31.15 -1.30
C ALA A 404 -18.15 -29.90 -2.18
N LEU A 405 -19.16 -29.53 -2.96
CA LEU A 405 -19.22 -28.30 -3.75
C LEU A 405 -20.20 -27.32 -3.09
N GLY A 406 -19.72 -26.15 -2.68
CA GLY A 406 -20.54 -25.04 -2.21
C GLY A 406 -20.68 -23.93 -3.26
N LEU A 407 -21.85 -23.30 -3.32
CA LEU A 407 -22.13 -22.09 -4.09
C LEU A 407 -22.68 -21.02 -3.13
N TRP A 408 -22.14 -19.80 -3.17
CA TRP A 408 -22.54 -18.66 -2.32
C TRP A 408 -22.96 -17.46 -3.16
N GLY A 409 -23.75 -16.58 -2.53
CA GLY A 409 -24.24 -15.33 -3.11
C GLY A 409 -25.77 -15.17 -2.99
N ASN A 410 -26.27 -14.01 -3.39
CA ASN A 410 -27.69 -13.66 -3.45
C ASN A 410 -28.13 -13.11 -4.83
N GLY A 411 -27.18 -12.94 -5.76
CA GLY A 411 -27.42 -12.45 -7.11
C GLY A 411 -27.89 -13.54 -8.09
N GLU A 412 -28.01 -13.16 -9.36
CA GLU A 412 -28.52 -14.05 -10.42
C GLU A 412 -27.58 -15.21 -10.79
N ARG A 413 -26.30 -15.06 -10.44
CA ARG A 413 -25.24 -16.09 -10.46
C ARG A 413 -24.56 -16.15 -9.08
N PRO A 414 -23.86 -17.24 -8.71
CA PRO A 414 -23.07 -17.26 -7.48
C PRO A 414 -21.95 -16.21 -7.53
N SER A 415 -21.61 -15.63 -6.37
CA SER A 415 -20.44 -14.77 -6.18
C SER A 415 -19.19 -15.56 -5.83
N THR A 416 -19.37 -16.73 -5.22
CA THR A 416 -18.27 -17.63 -4.83
C THR A 416 -18.70 -19.07 -5.08
N VAL A 417 -17.77 -19.90 -5.57
CA VAL A 417 -17.93 -21.35 -5.68
C VAL A 417 -16.71 -21.98 -5.02
N ALA A 418 -16.88 -23.06 -4.24
CA ALA A 418 -15.76 -23.74 -3.61
C ALA A 418 -15.93 -25.25 -3.61
N ILE A 419 -14.80 -25.96 -3.70
CA ILE A 419 -14.68 -27.41 -3.60
C ILE A 419 -13.85 -27.70 -2.35
N LEU A 420 -14.38 -28.53 -1.45
CA LEU A 420 -13.74 -28.94 -0.20
C LEU A 420 -13.54 -30.45 -0.24
N TRP A 421 -12.31 -30.90 -0.47
CA TRP A 421 -11.94 -32.32 -0.51
C TRP A 421 -11.86 -32.89 0.91
N THR A 422 -12.27 -34.14 1.09
CA THR A 422 -12.29 -34.81 2.41
C THR A 422 -10.90 -34.99 3.03
N HIS A 423 -9.84 -35.03 2.21
CA HIS A 423 -8.44 -35.00 2.64
C HIS A 423 -7.92 -33.57 2.94
N GLY A 424 -8.80 -32.62 3.29
CA GLY A 424 -8.42 -31.31 3.84
C GLY A 424 -7.90 -30.26 2.84
N ARG A 425 -8.08 -30.46 1.52
CA ARG A 425 -7.81 -29.40 0.53
C ARG A 425 -9.06 -28.59 0.22
N VAL A 426 -8.84 -27.31 -0.11
CA VAL A 426 -9.87 -26.39 -0.56
C VAL A 426 -9.44 -25.73 -1.87
N LEU A 427 -10.41 -25.54 -2.77
CA LEU A 427 -10.36 -24.58 -3.87
C LEU A 427 -11.56 -23.65 -3.70
N ARG A 428 -11.31 -22.34 -3.67
CA ARG A 428 -12.32 -21.29 -3.66
C ARG A 428 -12.14 -20.46 -4.92
N VAL A 429 -13.23 -20.10 -5.59
CA VAL A 429 -13.26 -19.31 -6.82
C VAL A 429 -14.24 -18.17 -6.63
N HIS A 430 -13.80 -16.94 -6.85
CA HIS A 430 -14.59 -15.72 -6.67
C HIS A 430 -14.94 -15.15 -8.04
N LEU A 431 -16.24 -14.98 -8.29
CA LEU A 431 -16.77 -14.59 -9.58
C LEU A 431 -16.91 -13.07 -9.62
N ARG A 432 -15.94 -12.40 -10.25
CA ARG A 432 -15.94 -10.95 -10.46
C ARG A 432 -16.80 -10.57 -11.66
N SER A 433 -16.82 -9.29 -12.06
CA SER A 433 -17.70 -8.81 -13.15
C SER A 433 -17.41 -9.51 -14.49
N SER A 434 -16.13 -9.77 -14.78
CA SER A 434 -15.66 -10.26 -16.07
C SER A 434 -14.36 -11.10 -16.00
N TRP A 435 -14.01 -11.59 -14.81
CA TRP A 435 -12.92 -12.54 -14.55
C TRP A 435 -13.19 -13.36 -13.27
N LEU A 436 -12.31 -14.31 -12.99
CA LEU A 436 -12.29 -15.11 -11.76
C LEU A 436 -11.04 -14.79 -10.95
N ASP A 437 -11.18 -14.63 -9.63
CA ASP A 437 -10.06 -14.90 -8.70
C ASP A 437 -10.21 -16.31 -8.15
N LEU A 438 -9.13 -16.88 -7.61
CA LEU A 438 -9.14 -18.15 -6.92
C LEU A 438 -8.15 -18.21 -5.75
N GLU A 439 -8.41 -19.12 -4.83
CA GLU A 439 -7.53 -19.53 -3.76
C GLU A 439 -7.57 -21.04 -3.64
N THR A 440 -6.40 -21.67 -3.51
CA THR A 440 -6.31 -23.07 -3.11
C THR A 440 -5.40 -23.22 -1.90
N GLY A 441 -5.84 -24.01 -0.94
CA GLY A 441 -5.18 -24.18 0.35
C GLY A 441 -5.39 -25.58 0.92
N TRP A 442 -4.72 -25.87 2.02
CA TRP A 442 -4.69 -27.20 2.61
C TRP A 442 -4.59 -27.14 4.14
N THR A 443 -5.20 -28.11 4.83
CA THR A 443 -5.04 -28.25 6.27
C THR A 443 -3.61 -28.63 6.65
N GLN A 444 -3.20 -28.26 7.86
CA GLN A 444 -1.94 -28.68 8.44
C GLN A 444 -1.84 -30.22 8.47
N GLY A 445 -0.71 -30.77 8.05
CA GLY A 445 -0.51 -32.22 7.87
C GLY A 445 -0.73 -32.71 6.43
N THR A 446 -1.40 -31.95 5.55
CA THR A 446 -1.51 -32.29 4.13
C THR A 446 -0.13 -32.39 3.48
N ARG A 447 0.16 -33.52 2.80
CA ARG A 447 1.46 -33.76 2.17
C ARG A 447 1.59 -32.96 0.88
N GLN A 448 2.72 -32.25 0.74
CA GLN A 448 2.99 -31.38 -0.40
C GLN A 448 4.12 -31.86 -1.33
N ASP A 449 4.76 -32.99 -1.01
CA ASP A 449 5.89 -33.48 -1.81
C ASP A 449 5.42 -33.91 -3.20
N GLY A 450 6.05 -33.34 -4.23
CA GLY A 450 5.72 -33.63 -5.63
C GLY A 450 4.53 -32.85 -6.21
N GLU A 451 3.92 -31.92 -5.45
CA GLU A 451 2.91 -30.99 -6.00
C GLU A 451 3.46 -30.22 -7.20
N SER A 452 2.79 -30.32 -8.34
CA SER A 452 3.25 -29.79 -9.63
C SER A 452 2.22 -28.85 -10.28
N GLY A 453 2.62 -28.03 -11.24
CA GLY A 453 1.76 -27.00 -11.85
C GLY A 453 2.20 -25.57 -11.51
N LEU A 454 1.48 -24.57 -12.05
CA LEU A 454 1.80 -23.14 -11.89
C LEU A 454 2.02 -22.70 -10.43
N VAL A 455 1.31 -23.31 -9.46
CA VAL A 455 1.47 -23.03 -8.02
C VAL A 455 1.95 -24.25 -7.21
N GLY A 456 2.40 -25.32 -7.87
CA GLY A 456 2.85 -26.53 -7.20
C GLY A 456 4.17 -26.33 -6.43
N ARG A 457 4.27 -26.90 -5.21
CA ARG A 457 5.45 -26.78 -4.36
C ARG A 457 6.75 -27.33 -4.97
N ALA A 458 6.68 -28.35 -5.82
CA ALA A 458 7.84 -28.86 -6.57
C ALA A 458 8.18 -28.03 -7.81
N SER A 459 7.34 -27.04 -8.16
CA SER A 459 7.46 -26.18 -9.34
C SER A 459 8.05 -24.79 -9.03
N SER A 460 8.21 -24.44 -7.74
CA SER A 460 8.80 -23.16 -7.30
C SER A 460 9.55 -23.24 -5.97
N THR A 461 10.61 -22.44 -5.79
CA THR A 461 11.34 -22.31 -4.51
C THR A 461 11.15 -20.92 -3.88
N ARG A 462 11.47 -20.79 -2.58
CA ARG A 462 11.47 -19.50 -1.86
C ARG A 462 12.45 -18.48 -2.42
N ASP A 463 13.45 -18.93 -3.18
CA ASP A 463 14.46 -18.09 -3.83
C ASP A 463 14.02 -17.66 -5.24
N GLY A 464 12.79 -17.98 -5.64
CA GLY A 464 12.24 -17.66 -6.96
C GLY A 464 12.76 -18.55 -8.09
N GLN A 465 13.40 -19.69 -7.80
CA GLN A 465 13.67 -20.70 -8.85
C GLN A 465 12.34 -21.35 -9.26
N LEU A 466 12.12 -21.41 -10.57
CA LEU A 466 10.97 -22.05 -11.21
C LEU A 466 11.41 -23.38 -11.84
N ILE A 467 10.54 -24.38 -11.81
CA ILE A 467 10.78 -25.71 -12.38
C ILE A 467 9.58 -26.08 -13.26
N GLY A 468 9.77 -26.02 -14.57
CA GLY A 468 8.73 -26.30 -15.56
C GLY A 468 8.37 -27.78 -15.67
N ARG A 469 7.30 -28.09 -16.42
CA ARG A 469 6.66 -29.42 -16.52
C ARG A 469 7.60 -30.58 -16.90
N THR A 470 8.72 -30.30 -17.56
CA THR A 470 9.75 -31.27 -17.99
C THR A 470 11.01 -31.24 -17.12
N GLY A 471 11.01 -30.54 -15.98
CA GLY A 471 12.18 -30.37 -15.10
C GLY A 471 13.13 -29.24 -15.52
N GLY A 472 12.85 -28.54 -16.63
CA GLY A 472 13.60 -27.36 -17.05
C GLY A 472 13.51 -26.24 -16.01
N LYS A 473 14.64 -25.61 -15.68
CA LYS A 473 14.74 -24.59 -14.64
C LYS A 473 14.69 -23.18 -15.21
N GLY A 474 14.05 -22.27 -14.48
CA GLY A 474 14.05 -20.83 -14.73
C GLY A 474 14.12 -20.02 -13.44
N LEU A 475 14.09 -18.69 -13.57
CA LEU A 475 14.08 -17.73 -12.45
C LEU A 475 12.90 -16.77 -12.62
N LEU A 476 12.12 -16.59 -11.55
CA LEU A 476 10.94 -15.73 -11.52
C LEU A 476 11.19 -14.24 -11.86
N PRO A 477 12.33 -13.61 -11.51
CA PRO A 477 12.62 -12.23 -11.93
C PRO A 477 12.97 -12.06 -13.41
N ASP A 478 13.25 -13.15 -14.14
CA ASP A 478 13.47 -13.13 -15.58
C ASP A 478 12.13 -13.40 -16.29
N ARG A 479 11.65 -12.40 -17.02
CA ARG A 479 10.34 -12.43 -17.70
C ARG A 479 10.24 -13.58 -18.71
N ASP A 480 11.29 -13.84 -19.47
CA ASP A 480 11.25 -14.83 -20.55
C ASP A 480 11.35 -16.25 -19.96
N GLN A 481 12.09 -16.43 -18.87
CA GLN A 481 12.12 -17.67 -18.11
C GLN A 481 10.79 -17.93 -17.37
N ALA A 482 10.13 -16.90 -16.84
CA ALA A 482 8.82 -16.99 -16.22
C ALA A 482 7.71 -17.34 -17.25
N ASP A 483 7.71 -16.69 -18.42
CA ASP A 483 6.78 -17.02 -19.51
C ASP A 483 7.04 -18.43 -20.08
N ALA A 484 8.31 -18.87 -20.17
CA ALA A 484 8.67 -20.23 -20.56
C ALA A 484 8.20 -21.27 -19.52
N PHE A 485 8.31 -20.96 -18.22
CA PHE A 485 7.75 -21.78 -17.14
C PHE A 485 6.24 -21.94 -17.29
N VAL A 486 5.50 -20.83 -17.44
CA VAL A 486 4.03 -20.86 -17.62
C VAL A 486 3.66 -21.66 -18.86
N SER A 487 4.35 -21.41 -19.97
CA SER A 487 4.13 -22.12 -21.25
C SER A 487 4.40 -23.64 -21.14
N SER A 488 5.31 -24.07 -20.25
CA SER A 488 5.56 -25.50 -20.00
C SER A 488 4.38 -26.21 -19.29
N TRP A 489 3.60 -25.47 -18.49
CA TRP A 489 2.46 -26.01 -17.73
C TRP A 489 1.14 -26.04 -18.50
N ARG A 490 1.16 -25.63 -19.79
CA ARG A 490 0.02 -25.75 -20.71
C ARG A 490 -0.42 -27.22 -20.81
N ILE A 491 -1.72 -27.46 -20.78
CA ILE A 491 -2.27 -28.83 -20.84
C ILE A 491 -2.31 -29.34 -22.29
N ALA A 492 -2.40 -30.66 -22.46
CA ALA A 492 -2.77 -31.25 -23.74
C ALA A 492 -4.29 -31.50 -23.77
N GLU A 493 -4.89 -31.59 -24.95
CA GLU A 493 -6.34 -31.88 -25.12
C GLU A 493 -6.80 -33.09 -24.30
N LYS A 494 -6.04 -34.20 -24.37
CA LYS A 494 -6.29 -35.44 -23.62
C LYS A 494 -6.18 -35.30 -22.09
N ASP A 495 -5.58 -34.22 -21.60
CA ASP A 495 -5.42 -33.91 -20.18
C ASP A 495 -6.59 -33.02 -19.66
N SER A 496 -7.49 -32.55 -20.53
CA SER A 496 -8.44 -31.50 -20.19
C SER A 496 -9.57 -31.94 -19.26
N LEU A 497 -9.72 -31.18 -18.17
CA LEU A 497 -10.83 -31.30 -17.22
C LEU A 497 -12.01 -30.40 -17.59
N PHE A 498 -11.84 -29.49 -18.56
CA PHE A 498 -12.88 -28.53 -18.93
C PHE A 498 -14.03 -29.18 -19.70
N ALA A 499 -15.24 -28.70 -19.41
CA ALA A 499 -16.33 -28.76 -20.38
C ALA A 499 -16.14 -27.65 -21.43
N TYR A 500 -16.61 -27.91 -22.65
CA TYR A 500 -16.65 -26.95 -23.75
C TYR A 500 -18.10 -26.77 -24.19
N GLY A 501 -18.52 -25.52 -24.38
CA GLY A 501 -19.86 -25.19 -24.89
C GLY A 501 -20.01 -25.44 -26.39
N PRO A 502 -21.20 -25.15 -26.96
CA PRO A 502 -21.41 -25.19 -28.41
C PRO A 502 -20.35 -24.37 -29.16
N SER A 503 -19.76 -24.96 -30.21
CA SER A 503 -18.66 -24.39 -31.01
C SER A 503 -17.34 -24.10 -30.25
N GLN A 504 -17.19 -24.57 -29.01
CA GLN A 504 -15.92 -24.52 -28.27
C GLN A 504 -15.23 -25.90 -28.28
N SER A 505 -13.91 -25.88 -28.14
CA SER A 505 -13.03 -27.06 -28.02
C SER A 505 -11.73 -26.67 -27.31
N PHE A 506 -10.85 -27.63 -27.02
CA PHE A 506 -9.48 -27.34 -26.56
C PHE A 506 -8.75 -26.38 -27.51
N ALA A 507 -8.89 -26.58 -28.84
CA ALA A 507 -8.27 -25.73 -29.84
C ALA A 507 -8.75 -24.26 -29.81
N THR A 508 -9.97 -24.00 -29.32
CA THR A 508 -10.48 -22.64 -29.08
C THR A 508 -9.65 -21.87 -28.03
N PHE A 509 -8.95 -22.59 -27.16
CA PHE A 509 -8.13 -22.04 -26.08
C PHE A 509 -6.63 -22.39 -26.22
N ASP A 510 -6.17 -22.95 -27.36
CA ASP A 510 -4.74 -23.14 -27.66
C ASP A 510 -4.05 -21.86 -28.21
N LEU A 511 -4.38 -20.72 -27.58
CA LEU A 511 -3.93 -19.36 -27.85
C LEU A 511 -2.44 -19.13 -27.52
N ARG A 512 -1.52 -19.84 -28.19
CA ARG A 512 -0.07 -19.77 -27.93
C ARG A 512 0.56 -18.42 -28.28
N ASP A 513 0.02 -17.73 -29.28
CA ASP A 513 0.51 -16.43 -29.77
C ASP A 513 0.01 -15.24 -28.94
N PHE A 514 -0.62 -15.49 -27.78
CA PHE A 514 -1.12 -14.46 -26.88
C PHE A 514 -0.10 -14.18 -25.74
N PRO A 515 0.16 -12.91 -25.37
CA PRO A 515 -0.39 -11.68 -25.95
C PRO A 515 0.25 -11.33 -27.30
N SER A 516 -0.59 -11.04 -28.31
CA SER A 516 -0.11 -10.69 -29.66
C SER A 516 0.39 -9.23 -29.77
N ALA A 517 0.13 -8.42 -28.73
CA ALA A 517 0.83 -7.17 -28.48
C ALA A 517 0.95 -7.02 -26.96
N PRO A 518 2.10 -7.32 -26.33
CA PRO A 518 2.26 -7.24 -24.88
C PRO A 518 1.94 -5.84 -24.34
N ALA A 519 1.29 -5.76 -23.18
CA ALA A 519 1.11 -4.49 -22.48
C ALA A 519 2.47 -3.88 -22.11
N GLN A 520 2.62 -2.57 -22.35
CA GLN A 520 3.82 -1.78 -22.03
C GLN A 520 3.41 -0.45 -21.37
N PRO A 521 2.83 -0.50 -20.16
CA PRO A 521 2.41 0.71 -19.44
C PRO A 521 3.62 1.57 -19.07
N THR A 522 3.47 2.90 -19.16
CA THR A 522 4.54 3.83 -18.79
C THR A 522 4.70 3.93 -17.27
N ALA A 523 5.88 4.37 -16.82
CA ALA A 523 6.14 4.59 -15.39
C ALA A 523 5.19 5.62 -14.74
N ALA A 524 4.67 6.58 -15.52
CA ALA A 524 3.71 7.57 -15.04
C ALA A 524 2.31 6.98 -14.82
N GLU A 525 1.87 6.08 -15.71
CA GLU A 525 0.60 5.38 -15.58
C GLU A 525 0.65 4.36 -14.42
N LEU A 526 1.75 3.61 -14.31
CA LEU A 526 1.99 2.70 -13.18
C LEU A 526 2.04 3.43 -11.83
N GLU A 527 2.63 4.63 -11.75
CA GLU A 527 2.58 5.44 -10.52
C GLU A 527 1.16 5.93 -10.21
N ALA A 528 0.36 6.28 -11.21
CA ALA A 528 -1.05 6.62 -11.03
C ALA A 528 -1.87 5.42 -10.52
N GLY A 529 -1.65 4.23 -11.09
CA GLY A 529 -2.24 2.96 -10.63
C GLY A 529 -1.82 2.61 -9.20
N ARG A 530 -0.52 2.69 -8.90
CA ARG A 530 0.06 2.48 -7.55
C ARG A 530 -0.60 3.40 -6.51
N LYS A 531 -0.75 4.68 -6.85
CA LYS A 531 -1.42 5.66 -6.01
C LYS A 531 -2.90 5.33 -5.78
N ALA A 532 -3.63 4.92 -6.82
CA ALA A 532 -5.04 4.51 -6.69
C ALA A 532 -5.21 3.27 -5.80
N CYS A 533 -4.36 2.25 -5.98
CA CYS A 533 -4.33 1.05 -5.14
C CYS A 533 -3.99 1.38 -3.68
N ALA A 534 -3.00 2.26 -3.44
CA ALA A 534 -2.64 2.69 -2.09
C ALA A 534 -3.79 3.46 -1.41
N GLN A 535 -4.49 4.32 -2.17
CA GLN A 535 -5.69 5.04 -1.69
C GLN A 535 -6.87 4.11 -1.39
N ALA A 536 -6.98 2.98 -2.10
CA ALA A 536 -7.97 1.93 -1.82
C ALA A 536 -7.61 1.04 -0.62
N GLY A 537 -6.42 1.19 -0.02
CA GLY A 537 -5.97 0.36 1.10
C GLY A 537 -5.40 -1.00 0.70
N VAL A 538 -4.96 -1.17 -0.56
CA VAL A 538 -4.30 -2.40 -1.03
C VAL A 538 -2.97 -2.60 -0.29
N PRO A 539 -2.74 -3.77 0.34
CA PRO A 539 -1.50 -4.03 1.08
C PRO A 539 -0.24 -3.98 0.21
N LEU A 540 0.87 -3.53 0.82
CA LEU A 540 2.16 -3.34 0.15
C LEU A 540 2.67 -4.59 -0.59
N ASP A 541 2.32 -5.79 -0.11
CA ASP A 541 2.74 -7.07 -0.70
C ASP A 541 2.13 -7.38 -2.07
N ARG A 542 1.14 -6.59 -2.51
CA ARG A 542 0.47 -6.70 -3.81
C ARG A 542 0.13 -5.35 -4.46
N LEU A 543 0.78 -4.27 -4.00
CA LEU A 543 0.53 -2.92 -4.51
C LEU A 543 0.95 -2.78 -5.98
N GLU A 544 2.08 -3.37 -6.36
CA GLU A 544 2.65 -3.32 -7.73
C GLU A 544 1.80 -4.09 -8.76
N VAL A 545 1.23 -5.22 -8.35
CA VAL A 545 0.36 -6.02 -9.23
C VAL A 545 -0.99 -5.34 -9.42
N CYS A 546 -1.58 -4.80 -8.35
CA CYS A 546 -2.75 -3.93 -8.46
C CYS A 546 -2.51 -2.70 -9.36
N ALA A 547 -1.33 -2.08 -9.26
CA ALA A 547 -0.95 -0.96 -10.12
C ALA A 547 -0.91 -1.37 -11.61
N PHE A 548 -0.46 -2.59 -11.90
CA PHE A 548 -0.44 -3.16 -13.24
C PHE A 548 -1.88 -3.42 -13.73
N ASP A 549 -2.70 -4.20 -12.99
CA ASP A 549 -4.12 -4.47 -13.28
C ASP A 549 -4.86 -3.20 -13.72
N LEU A 550 -4.86 -2.17 -12.86
CA LEU A 550 -5.62 -0.93 -13.11
C LEU A 550 -5.13 -0.20 -14.36
N THR A 551 -3.83 -0.23 -14.62
CA THR A 551 -3.23 0.45 -15.76
C THR A 551 -3.54 -0.26 -17.07
N VAL A 552 -3.39 -1.59 -17.12
CA VAL A 552 -3.52 -2.34 -18.39
C VAL A 552 -4.98 -2.68 -18.73
N THR A 553 -5.86 -2.77 -17.73
CA THR A 553 -7.30 -3.02 -17.93
C THR A 553 -8.11 -1.72 -18.07
N GLY A 554 -7.64 -0.61 -17.48
CA GLY A 554 -8.41 0.62 -17.33
C GLY A 554 -9.66 0.49 -16.45
N ASN A 555 -9.81 -0.60 -15.69
CA ASN A 555 -11.02 -0.92 -14.94
C ASN A 555 -10.78 -1.00 -13.42
N HIS A 556 -11.32 -0.03 -12.67
CA HIS A 556 -11.21 0.03 -11.21
C HIS A 556 -11.85 -1.15 -10.47
N GLU A 557 -12.71 -1.97 -11.09
CA GLU A 557 -13.24 -3.18 -10.44
C GLU A 557 -12.12 -4.16 -10.04
N PHE A 558 -10.97 -4.18 -10.73
CA PHE A 558 -9.83 -5.04 -10.40
C PHE A 558 -9.22 -4.75 -9.01
N LEU A 559 -9.48 -3.58 -8.41
CA LEU A 559 -9.17 -3.32 -7.00
C LEU A 559 -9.65 -4.45 -6.09
N GLN A 560 -10.83 -5.04 -6.37
CA GLN A 560 -11.43 -6.08 -5.54
C GLN A 560 -10.59 -7.37 -5.42
N SER A 561 -9.72 -7.64 -6.40
CA SER A 561 -8.80 -8.78 -6.40
C SER A 561 -7.60 -8.57 -5.47
N HIS A 562 -7.28 -7.31 -5.14
CA HIS A 562 -6.08 -6.93 -4.39
C HIS A 562 -6.36 -6.39 -2.99
N LEU A 563 -7.59 -6.01 -2.68
CA LEU A 563 -8.01 -5.74 -1.30
C LEU A 563 -7.84 -6.99 -0.41
N SER A 564 -7.66 -6.82 0.89
CA SER A 564 -7.89 -7.91 1.83
C SER A 564 -9.38 -8.26 1.83
N GLU A 565 -9.72 -9.55 1.93
CA GLU A 565 -11.11 -9.95 2.16
C GLU A 565 -11.61 -9.27 3.43
N THR A 566 -12.50 -8.29 3.27
CA THR A 566 -13.27 -7.77 4.39
C THR A 566 -14.29 -8.86 4.73
N PRO A 567 -14.40 -9.30 6.00
CA PRO A 567 -15.49 -10.18 6.40
C PRO A 567 -16.82 -9.56 5.93
N PRO A 568 -17.75 -10.35 5.36
CA PRO A 568 -19.03 -9.81 4.93
C PRO A 568 -19.68 -9.07 6.11
N PRO A 569 -20.20 -7.85 5.91
CA PRO A 569 -20.73 -7.06 7.02
C PRO A 569 -21.78 -7.88 7.75
N ALA A 570 -21.56 -8.07 9.05
CA ALA A 570 -22.38 -8.96 9.88
C ALA A 570 -23.88 -8.62 9.67
N PRO A 571 -24.76 -9.63 9.54
CA PRO A 571 -26.19 -9.38 9.31
C PRO A 571 -26.71 -8.42 10.38
N PRO A 572 -27.57 -7.45 10.00
CA PRO A 572 -27.83 -6.26 10.80
C PRO A 572 -28.19 -6.62 12.24
N GLN A 573 -27.33 -6.19 13.17
CA GLN A 573 -27.38 -6.64 14.55
C GLN A 573 -28.78 -6.41 15.15
N PRO A 574 -29.39 -7.42 15.81
CA PRO A 574 -30.47 -7.18 16.75
C PRO A 574 -30.06 -6.11 17.77
N PRO A 575 -30.99 -5.25 18.22
CA PRO A 575 -30.66 -4.04 18.99
C PRO A 575 -29.76 -4.37 20.19
N ALA A 576 -28.66 -3.61 20.32
CA ALA A 576 -27.54 -3.94 21.17
C ALA A 576 -27.96 -4.28 22.61
N LYS A 577 -27.74 -5.55 23.00
CA LYS A 577 -27.95 -5.99 24.38
C LYS A 577 -26.87 -5.39 25.30
N PRO A 578 -27.19 -5.08 26.57
CA PRO A 578 -26.20 -4.58 27.52
C PRO A 578 -25.04 -5.58 27.72
N THR A 579 -23.82 -5.15 27.41
CA THR A 579 -22.60 -5.91 27.69
C THR A 579 -22.33 -5.92 29.20
N ASN A 580 -22.74 -6.99 29.87
CA ASN A 580 -22.34 -7.27 31.24
C ASN A 580 -21.04 -8.09 31.21
N PRO A 581 -19.90 -7.61 31.76
CA PRO A 581 -18.60 -8.27 31.60
C PRO A 581 -18.48 -9.49 32.52
N ALA A 582 -19.06 -10.62 32.09
CA ALA A 582 -19.07 -11.87 32.83
C ALA A 582 -18.63 -13.07 31.97
N LEU A 583 -17.45 -13.61 32.29
CA LEU A 583 -16.94 -14.95 31.95
C LEU A 583 -17.01 -15.38 30.46
N LYS A 584 -15.84 -15.50 29.79
CA LYS A 584 -15.72 -16.38 28.61
C LYS A 584 -16.23 -17.78 29.00
N ALA A 585 -17.18 -18.33 28.25
CA ALA A 585 -17.72 -19.66 28.51
C ALA A 585 -16.62 -20.72 28.35
N ALA A 586 -16.42 -21.55 29.38
CA ALA A 586 -15.38 -22.57 29.41
C ALA A 586 -16.01 -23.97 29.42
N PHE A 587 -15.73 -24.77 28.39
CA PHE A 587 -16.10 -26.17 28.31
C PHE A 587 -15.57 -26.94 29.53
N ARG A 588 -16.44 -27.74 30.15
CA ARG A 588 -16.08 -28.64 31.24
C ARG A 588 -16.31 -30.07 30.81
N LEU A 589 -15.23 -30.84 30.73
CA LEU A 589 -15.31 -32.28 30.52
C LEU A 589 -15.83 -32.96 31.79
N ASP A 590 -16.95 -33.68 31.68
CA ASP A 590 -17.40 -34.63 32.68
C ASP A 590 -17.28 -36.06 32.13
N VAL A 591 -16.27 -36.79 32.59
CA VAL A 591 -16.04 -38.21 32.24
C VAL A 591 -16.90 -39.16 33.11
N GLY A 592 -17.47 -38.68 34.21
CA GLY A 592 -18.41 -39.44 35.04
C GLY A 592 -19.81 -39.55 34.41
N HIS A 593 -20.21 -38.53 33.64
CA HIS A 593 -21.52 -38.46 32.97
C HIS A 593 -21.40 -38.42 31.44
N VAL A 594 -20.78 -39.44 30.87
CA VAL A 594 -20.80 -39.70 29.42
C VAL A 594 -22.21 -40.14 29.00
N VAL A 595 -22.80 -39.46 28.03
CA VAL A 595 -24.14 -39.76 27.48
C VAL A 595 -24.12 -41.09 26.72
N GLU A 596 -23.24 -41.22 25.73
CA GLU A 596 -23.00 -42.44 24.98
C GLU A 596 -21.63 -42.41 24.27
N THR A 597 -21.29 -43.46 23.52
CA THR A 597 -20.11 -43.47 22.64
C THR A 597 -20.56 -43.26 21.20
N LEU A 598 -20.06 -42.21 20.54
CA LEU A 598 -20.45 -41.86 19.17
C LEU A 598 -20.02 -42.95 18.17
N PRO A 599 -20.90 -43.40 17.27
CA PRO A 599 -20.57 -44.36 16.24
C PRO A 599 -19.61 -43.75 15.19
N ASN A 600 -18.43 -44.36 15.04
CA ASN A 600 -17.38 -43.89 14.14
C ASN A 600 -17.86 -43.78 12.69
N GLY A 601 -17.81 -42.58 12.10
CA GLY A 601 -18.24 -42.32 10.72
C GLY A 601 -19.73 -42.56 10.50
N ARG A 602 -20.56 -42.14 11.47
CA ARG A 602 -22.01 -42.03 11.29
C ARG A 602 -22.56 -40.76 11.94
N LEU A 603 -23.41 -40.05 11.21
CA LEU A 603 -24.26 -38.98 11.72
C LEU A 603 -25.12 -39.42 12.91
N HIS A 604 -24.96 -38.74 14.03
CA HIS A 604 -25.67 -38.92 15.29
C HIS A 604 -26.41 -37.60 15.67
N PRO A 605 -27.72 -37.63 15.98
CA PRO A 605 -28.50 -36.43 16.27
C PRO A 605 -28.33 -35.97 17.73
N ILE A 606 -28.01 -34.69 17.94
CA ILE A 606 -27.89 -34.08 19.26
C ILE A 606 -28.96 -33.00 19.42
N THR A 607 -29.56 -32.91 20.61
CA THR A 607 -30.37 -31.76 21.03
C THR A 607 -29.84 -31.24 22.36
N ILE A 608 -29.51 -29.95 22.44
CA ILE A 608 -28.89 -29.32 23.61
C ILE A 608 -29.71 -28.10 24.05
N GLY A 609 -30.06 -28.03 25.33
CA GLY A 609 -30.76 -26.91 25.97
C GLY A 609 -29.82 -25.74 26.32
N ALA A 610 -30.38 -24.56 26.57
CA ALA A 610 -29.59 -23.42 27.03
C ALA A 610 -28.93 -23.71 28.39
N GLY A 611 -27.63 -23.41 28.51
CA GLY A 611 -26.79 -23.72 29.68
C GLY A 611 -26.45 -25.20 29.89
N GLU A 612 -27.04 -26.13 29.13
CA GLU A 612 -26.80 -27.57 29.25
C GLU A 612 -25.40 -27.94 28.72
N SER A 613 -24.73 -28.91 29.34
CA SER A 613 -23.49 -29.53 28.83
C SER A 613 -23.67 -31.04 28.72
N ARG A 614 -23.10 -31.65 27.67
CA ARG A 614 -23.12 -33.10 27.44
C ARG A 614 -21.78 -33.62 26.94
N THR A 615 -21.25 -34.63 27.60
CA THR A 615 -20.07 -35.38 27.16
C THR A 615 -20.47 -36.61 26.34
N TYR A 616 -19.86 -36.80 25.17
CA TYR A 616 -19.97 -38.02 24.36
C TYR A 616 -18.58 -38.61 24.14
N ARG A 617 -18.42 -39.93 24.27
CA ARG A 617 -17.13 -40.58 24.07
C ARG A 617 -16.88 -40.86 22.58
N ILE A 618 -15.65 -40.68 22.15
CA ILE A 618 -15.11 -41.11 20.85
C ILE A 618 -14.02 -42.14 21.17
N ASP A 619 -14.29 -43.40 20.87
CA ASP A 619 -13.27 -44.45 20.89
C ASP A 619 -12.31 -44.22 19.71
N ALA A 620 -11.03 -44.01 19.98
CA ALA A 620 -9.98 -43.80 18.98
C ALA A 620 -9.06 -45.02 18.82
N ASN A 621 -9.41 -46.19 19.36
CA ASN A 621 -8.56 -47.38 19.26
C ASN A 621 -8.68 -48.01 17.86
N ARG A 622 -7.77 -47.64 16.95
CA ARG A 622 -7.76 -48.07 15.54
C ARG A 622 -6.56 -48.95 15.14
N GLY A 623 -5.64 -49.23 16.07
CA GLY A 623 -4.44 -50.03 15.81
C GLY A 623 -3.29 -49.27 15.12
N ASN A 624 -3.56 -48.08 14.58
CA ASN A 624 -2.54 -47.14 14.10
C ASN A 624 -1.75 -46.53 15.29
N LYS A 625 -0.53 -46.05 15.03
CA LYS A 625 0.30 -45.32 16.03
C LYS A 625 -0.07 -43.84 16.19
N THR A 626 -0.98 -43.35 15.37
CA THR A 626 -1.45 -41.98 15.37
C THR A 626 -2.86 -42.02 14.81
N VAL A 627 -3.77 -41.26 15.41
CA VAL A 627 -5.18 -41.25 15.08
C VAL A 627 -5.63 -39.81 14.88
N TYR A 628 -6.50 -39.58 13.91
CA TYR A 628 -7.05 -38.27 13.59
C TYR A 628 -8.50 -38.18 14.05
N LEU A 629 -8.83 -37.21 14.92
CA LEU A 629 -10.19 -37.01 15.40
C LEU A 629 -10.84 -35.83 14.69
N HIS A 630 -11.85 -36.12 13.89
CA HIS A 630 -12.67 -35.11 13.22
C HIS A 630 -14.10 -35.23 13.75
N VAL A 631 -14.74 -34.10 14.07
CA VAL A 631 -16.15 -34.04 14.43
C VAL A 631 -16.82 -33.05 13.48
N TYR A 632 -17.55 -33.60 12.52
CA TYR A 632 -18.30 -32.82 11.54
C TYR A 632 -19.70 -32.52 12.06
N THR A 633 -20.15 -31.27 12.01
CA THR A 633 -21.57 -30.93 12.25
C THR A 633 -22.37 -30.97 10.95
N HIS A 634 -21.68 -30.86 9.80
CA HIS A 634 -22.26 -30.69 8.46
C HIS A 634 -23.07 -29.39 8.31
N ASP A 635 -22.89 -28.43 9.23
CA ASP A 635 -23.30 -27.03 9.09
C ASP A 635 -22.02 -26.19 9.14
N LEU A 636 -21.79 -25.37 8.11
CA LEU A 636 -20.58 -24.54 7.94
C LEU A 636 -20.92 -23.05 7.82
N SER A 637 -22.09 -22.65 8.34
CA SER A 637 -22.63 -21.29 8.18
C SER A 637 -21.86 -20.19 8.92
N CYS A 638 -20.94 -20.52 9.84
CA CYS A 638 -20.11 -19.56 10.58
C CYS A 638 -18.59 -19.72 10.36
N LEU A 639 -18.14 -20.36 9.27
CA LEU A 639 -16.72 -20.48 8.94
C LEU A 639 -16.02 -19.10 8.77
N GLY A 640 -15.24 -18.71 9.77
CA GLY A 640 -14.36 -17.53 9.71
C GLY A 640 -13.74 -17.17 11.06
N GLU A 641 -14.58 -16.82 12.04
CA GLU A 641 -14.16 -16.19 13.30
C GLU A 641 -14.88 -16.76 14.55
N SER A 642 -15.26 -18.05 14.54
CA SER A 642 -16.04 -18.70 15.62
C SER A 642 -15.23 -19.00 16.89
N ASP A 643 -14.65 -17.97 17.53
CA ASP A 643 -14.06 -18.04 18.87
C ASP A 643 -15.23 -18.15 19.89
N PHE A 644 -15.56 -19.37 20.34
CA PHE A 644 -16.76 -19.64 21.14
C PHE A 644 -16.88 -18.74 22.38
N ASP A 645 -17.90 -17.89 22.40
CA ASP A 645 -18.18 -16.95 23.50
C ASP A 645 -19.32 -17.43 24.43
N GLY A 646 -20.10 -18.42 23.99
CA GLY A 646 -21.27 -18.98 24.69
C GLY A 646 -22.62 -18.37 24.31
N THR A 647 -22.68 -17.45 23.34
CA THR A 647 -23.96 -16.89 22.86
C THR A 647 -24.76 -17.86 21.98
N THR A 648 -24.08 -18.81 21.34
CA THR A 648 -24.64 -19.93 20.58
C THR A 648 -24.26 -21.27 21.23
N PRO A 649 -24.82 -22.42 20.80
CA PRO A 649 -24.28 -23.72 21.17
C PRO A 649 -22.94 -23.98 20.49
N GLY A 650 -22.03 -24.67 21.16
CA GLY A 650 -20.71 -25.01 20.65
C GLY A 650 -20.20 -26.36 21.12
N LEU A 651 -19.03 -26.74 20.61
CA LEU A 651 -18.40 -28.03 20.89
C LEU A 651 -16.87 -27.94 20.95
N GLN A 652 -16.26 -28.87 21.70
CA GLN A 652 -14.81 -29.05 21.80
C GLN A 652 -14.47 -30.50 22.16
N VAL A 653 -13.35 -31.03 21.64
CA VAL A 653 -12.86 -32.39 21.91
C VAL A 653 -11.73 -32.37 22.93
N PHE A 654 -11.78 -33.29 23.89
CA PHE A 654 -10.83 -33.49 24.98
C PHE A 654 -10.28 -34.91 25.01
N ASN A 655 -9.10 -35.10 25.59
CA ASN A 655 -8.61 -36.41 25.99
C ASN A 655 -9.06 -36.79 27.40
N ALA A 656 -8.85 -38.05 27.80
CA ALA A 656 -9.20 -38.57 29.14
C ALA A 656 -8.56 -37.84 30.34
N LYS A 657 -7.62 -36.90 30.13
CA LYS A 657 -7.00 -36.08 31.18
C LYS A 657 -7.64 -34.68 31.31
N GLY A 658 -8.71 -34.40 30.56
CA GLY A 658 -9.34 -33.07 30.54
C GLY A 658 -8.55 -32.01 29.77
N ILE A 659 -7.57 -32.41 28.97
CA ILE A 659 -6.83 -31.50 28.08
C ILE A 659 -7.59 -31.45 26.75
N ALA A 660 -7.93 -30.24 26.31
CA ALA A 660 -8.52 -30.02 24.99
C ALA A 660 -7.53 -30.42 23.88
N VAL A 661 -7.99 -31.19 22.90
CA VAL A 661 -7.20 -31.60 21.73
C VAL A 661 -7.68 -30.96 20.43
N SER A 662 -8.85 -30.31 20.44
CA SER A 662 -9.38 -29.50 19.33
C SER A 662 -9.70 -28.07 19.77
N LYS A 663 -9.95 -27.17 18.80
CA LYS A 663 -10.51 -25.84 19.09
C LYS A 663 -11.96 -25.95 19.58
N ALA A 664 -12.31 -25.06 20.49
CA ALA A 664 -13.70 -24.71 20.77
C ALA A 664 -14.28 -23.98 19.56
N VAL A 665 -15.43 -24.42 19.07
CA VAL A 665 -16.16 -23.82 17.93
C VAL A 665 -17.66 -23.81 18.19
N GLU A 666 -18.40 -23.00 17.46
CA GLU A 666 -19.87 -23.04 17.41
C GLU A 666 -20.35 -24.26 16.60
N ILE A 667 -21.59 -24.72 16.80
CA ILE A 667 -22.14 -25.89 16.07
C ILE A 667 -22.33 -25.68 14.55
N CYS A 668 -22.14 -24.46 14.06
CA CYS A 668 -22.12 -24.08 12.64
C CYS A 668 -20.70 -24.14 12.02
N SER A 669 -19.80 -24.87 12.68
CA SER A 669 -18.44 -25.17 12.22
C SER A 669 -18.02 -26.58 12.68
N ASP A 670 -17.20 -27.24 11.88
CA ASP A 670 -16.55 -28.50 12.27
C ASP A 670 -15.36 -28.25 13.22
N THR A 671 -14.96 -29.27 13.99
CA THR A 671 -13.69 -29.25 14.76
C THR A 671 -12.85 -30.49 14.50
N MET A 672 -11.53 -30.34 14.59
CA MET A 672 -10.55 -31.42 14.38
C MET A 672 -9.44 -31.33 15.43
N SER A 673 -8.89 -32.48 15.82
CA SER A 673 -7.72 -32.54 16.70
C SER A 673 -6.41 -32.35 15.95
N GLU A 674 -5.34 -32.07 16.69
CA GLU A 674 -3.99 -32.43 16.23
C GLU A 674 -3.82 -33.96 16.16
N ASN A 675 -2.65 -34.43 15.73
CA ASN A 675 -2.28 -35.85 15.78
C ASN A 675 -2.37 -36.37 17.23
N VAL A 676 -3.21 -37.37 17.49
CA VAL A 676 -3.34 -37.96 18.84
C VAL A 676 -2.95 -39.44 18.89
N GLU A 677 -2.59 -39.91 20.08
CA GLU A 677 -2.36 -41.33 20.39
C GLU A 677 -3.70 -42.09 20.49
N PRO A 678 -3.74 -43.41 20.19
CA PRO A 678 -4.92 -44.24 20.42
C PRO A 678 -5.41 -44.19 21.88
N GLY A 679 -6.73 -44.11 22.08
CA GLY A 679 -7.35 -44.08 23.40
C GLY A 679 -8.81 -43.63 23.37
N ASP A 680 -9.36 -43.29 24.54
CA ASP A 680 -10.69 -42.69 24.66
C ASP A 680 -10.62 -41.16 24.71
N TYR A 681 -11.42 -40.53 23.85
CA TYR A 681 -11.56 -39.08 23.72
C TYR A 681 -13.02 -38.67 23.91
N TYR A 682 -13.27 -37.39 24.09
CA TYR A 682 -14.54 -36.89 24.59
C TYR A 682 -14.95 -35.59 23.90
N LEU A 683 -16.05 -35.64 23.15
CA LEU A 683 -16.73 -34.45 22.63
C LEU A 683 -17.59 -33.86 23.74
N VAL A 684 -17.31 -32.64 24.16
CA VAL A 684 -18.20 -31.86 25.04
C VAL A 684 -19.01 -30.91 24.15
N VAL A 685 -20.33 -31.01 24.23
CA VAL A 685 -21.28 -30.07 23.61
C VAL A 685 -21.85 -29.18 24.70
N GLN A 686 -21.74 -27.86 24.52
CA GLN A 686 -22.24 -26.84 25.44
C GLN A 686 -23.34 -26.04 24.75
N GLY A 687 -24.51 -25.94 25.37
CA GLY A 687 -25.61 -25.09 24.91
C GLY A 687 -25.39 -23.62 25.24
N ALA A 688 -25.97 -22.75 24.42
CA ALA A 688 -25.94 -21.29 24.57
C ALA A 688 -26.35 -20.82 25.98
N ILE A 689 -25.81 -19.69 26.44
CA ILE A 689 -26.13 -19.08 27.74
C ILE A 689 -27.64 -18.80 27.89
N ALA A 690 -28.34 -18.48 26.81
CA ALA A 690 -29.80 -18.31 26.79
C ALA A 690 -30.39 -18.64 25.41
N GLY A 691 -31.56 -19.28 25.38
CA GLY A 691 -32.25 -19.65 24.13
C GLY A 691 -33.26 -20.79 24.35
N GLY A 692 -33.85 -21.25 23.25
CA GLY A 692 -34.54 -22.54 23.21
C GLY A 692 -33.55 -23.69 22.94
N PRO A 693 -33.96 -24.97 23.11
CA PRO A 693 -33.12 -26.10 22.74
C PRO A 693 -32.81 -26.12 21.24
N VAL A 694 -31.57 -26.45 20.88
CA VAL A 694 -31.11 -26.52 19.49
C VAL A 694 -30.82 -27.97 19.12
N SER A 695 -31.38 -28.42 18.00
CA SER A 695 -31.17 -29.76 17.44
C SER A 695 -30.25 -29.68 16.22
N PHE A 696 -29.19 -30.49 16.21
CA PHE A 696 -28.21 -30.60 15.15
C PHE A 696 -27.74 -32.05 15.02
N LYS A 697 -26.71 -32.32 14.20
CA LYS A 697 -26.09 -33.63 14.07
C LYS A 697 -24.58 -33.49 14.24
N VAL A 698 -23.94 -34.55 14.71
CA VAL A 698 -22.47 -34.69 14.69
C VAL A 698 -22.09 -36.00 14.04
N GLU A 699 -20.94 -36.04 13.38
CA GLU A 699 -20.33 -37.25 12.87
C GLU A 699 -18.87 -37.28 13.29
N ALA A 700 -18.55 -38.16 14.25
CA ALA A 700 -17.20 -38.33 14.76
C ALA A 700 -16.45 -39.40 13.97
N PHE A 701 -15.28 -39.08 13.46
CA PHE A 701 -14.33 -40.01 12.87
C PHE A 701 -13.08 -40.11 13.74
N ALA A 702 -12.60 -41.34 13.94
CA ALA A 702 -11.26 -41.67 14.38
C ALA A 702 -10.66 -42.68 13.38
N TYR A 703 -9.55 -42.31 12.74
CA TYR A 703 -8.82 -43.12 11.75
C TYR A 703 -7.31 -43.07 11.99
#